data_AF-A0A347ZSJ0-F1
#
_entry.id   AF-A0A347ZSJ0-F1
#
_cell.length_a   1.000
_cell.length_b   1.000
_cell.length_c   1.000
_cell.angle_alpha   90.00
_cell.angle_beta   90.00
_cell.angle_gamma   90.00
#
_symmetry.space_group_name_H-M   'P 1'
#
loop_
_entity.id
_entity.type
_entity.pdbx_description
1 polymer ?
#
loop_
_entity_poly.entity_id
_entity_poly.type
_entity_poly.pdbx_seq_one_letter_code
_entity_poly.pdbx_strand_id
1 'polypeptide(L)'
;MIEKLKNYDLFPLLLLALSLLIYGLFIPFLGFYWDDFPYLWFRHISGVSGVMRAIALDRPLLAAFYALPMSVMGESPWAWQLAAILGRWLFTWSAYSFLKALWPQKKMDLKWIALLLLVFPGFKQQWISVIYTHVFAVMALYFVSLTLFVKEIRAGGKPSLRMAGAILLSVACMTAVEYVAGLELLRPFIIFMLLAQAAQTSFGEKFKRTLKLWLPYLLVFVLFLIYRVFIASSVLYKVQQMDGLTSSPLATLWDMVAQQFKNLYTSTVPAWTQLFQPFSPLNIGSLFSKLYLVLLAAFIFGAWFFTRRTVKDIEGSSAWLKTPVIGALLSLLAAGLPFWAANLSPSTQFPADRVMLPFMLGSAVLVYALISLVSLKPAIRMSLFSLVFGLSAVFQVYQANLFREDWEDFEQFFQQLSWRIPALEENTLLVTDQLPLEYYSDNSLSAVFNWIYDTGSRQKDDTDMPYLLNYTESRLGHSLASLESGTAINHNYRIYTFKGSTDQMVLFYYAPPGCVHLVDPDLDGDNPLLPAVLREYAANSRDDLISADPQQNQIFFLSEAPANSWCYYYEKASLAAELGKWEEVVQLAGSAFKLDDHPNDASERIPFIEGYARTGDWENALGLSRETAAVSPLYQPMLCNLWQDLAAETTDSTSKTEAASQIMAELGCE
;
A
#
# COMPACT_ATOMS: atom_id res chain seq x y z
N MET A 1 2.11 44.14 -13.94
CA MET A 1 1.82 42.70 -13.84
C MET A 1 1.02 42.36 -12.58
N ILE A 2 1.54 42.66 -11.38
CA ILE A 2 0.94 42.35 -10.06
C ILE A 2 -0.55 42.71 -9.94
N GLU A 3 -1.00 43.84 -10.48
CA GLU A 3 -2.43 44.20 -10.39
C GLU A 3 -3.37 43.33 -11.22
N LYS A 4 -2.93 42.80 -12.36
CA LYS A 4 -3.75 41.83 -13.12
C LYS A 4 -3.93 40.53 -12.33
N LEU A 5 -2.98 40.16 -11.46
CA LEU A 5 -3.08 38.98 -10.59
C LEU A 5 -4.09 39.15 -9.45
N LYS A 6 -4.40 40.39 -9.00
CA LYS A 6 -5.39 40.64 -7.93
C LYS A 6 -6.81 40.14 -8.28
N ASN A 7 -7.13 40.01 -9.57
CA ASN A 7 -8.45 39.60 -10.04
C ASN A 7 -8.65 38.07 -10.12
N TYR A 8 -7.60 37.27 -9.88
CA TYR A 8 -7.66 35.82 -9.96
C TYR A 8 -7.62 35.18 -8.57
N ASP A 9 -8.46 34.16 -8.36
CA ASP A 9 -8.49 33.41 -7.10
C ASP A 9 -7.31 32.41 -7.07
N LEU A 10 -6.15 32.85 -6.56
CA LEU A 10 -4.89 32.09 -6.54
C LEU A 10 -4.91 30.81 -5.65
N PHE A 11 -6.05 30.48 -5.05
CA PHE A 11 -6.17 29.32 -4.15
C PHE A 11 -5.82 27.96 -4.78
N PRO A 12 -6.12 27.65 -6.06
CA PRO A 12 -5.67 26.39 -6.68
C PRO A 12 -4.15 26.28 -6.76
N LEU A 13 -3.43 27.40 -6.92
CA LEU A 13 -1.96 27.41 -6.91
C LEU A 13 -1.41 27.20 -5.49
N LEU A 14 -2.07 27.73 -4.47
CA LEU A 14 -1.76 27.42 -3.07
C LEU A 14 -1.98 25.93 -2.76
N LEU A 15 -3.09 25.34 -3.24
CA LEU A 15 -3.32 23.90 -3.11
C LEU A 15 -2.22 23.08 -3.81
N LEU A 16 -1.78 23.48 -5.02
CA LEU A 16 -0.70 22.79 -5.73
C LEU A 16 0.62 22.87 -4.98
N ALA A 17 1.01 24.06 -4.53
CA ALA A 17 2.24 24.28 -3.76
C ALA A 17 2.23 23.49 -2.43
N LEU A 18 1.10 23.44 -1.72
CA LEU A 18 0.95 22.61 -0.52
C LEU A 18 0.97 21.11 -0.84
N SER A 19 0.38 20.68 -1.97
CA SER A 19 0.41 19.27 -2.38
C SER A 19 1.85 18.83 -2.65
N LEU A 20 2.62 19.62 -3.39
CA LEU A 20 4.04 19.37 -3.65
C LEU A 20 4.89 19.40 -2.37
N LEU A 21 4.66 20.35 -1.46
CA LEU A 21 5.41 20.48 -0.21
C LEU A 21 5.13 19.36 0.80
N ILE A 22 3.89 18.87 0.88
CA ILE A 22 3.47 17.86 1.86
C ILE A 22 3.76 16.44 1.36
N TYR A 23 3.53 16.18 0.07
CA TYR A 23 3.60 14.84 -0.50
C TYR A 23 4.85 14.58 -1.35
N GLY A 24 5.50 15.63 -1.83
CA GLY A 24 6.62 15.54 -2.76
C GLY A 24 8.02 15.55 -2.13
N LEU A 25 8.12 15.76 -0.81
CA LEU A 25 9.40 15.95 -0.12
C LEU A 25 10.36 14.75 -0.27
N PHE A 26 9.82 13.55 -0.30
CA PHE A 26 10.60 12.30 -0.35
C PHE A 26 10.65 11.63 -1.74
N ILE A 27 10.11 12.25 -2.80
CA ILE A 27 10.06 11.63 -4.16
C ILE A 27 11.37 10.96 -4.63
N PRO A 28 12.58 11.50 -4.37
CA PRO A 28 13.83 10.84 -4.78
C PRO A 28 14.16 9.53 -4.04
N PHE A 29 13.41 9.18 -2.99
CA PHE A 29 13.63 8.06 -2.07
C PHE A 29 12.37 7.19 -1.94
N LEU A 30 11.56 7.11 -3.00
CA LEU A 30 10.27 6.39 -3.03
C LEU A 30 10.11 5.65 -4.35
N GLY A 31 9.84 4.35 -4.27
CA GLY A 31 9.60 3.49 -5.43
C GLY A 31 8.11 3.24 -5.71
N PHE A 32 7.77 1.96 -5.81
CA PHE A 32 6.42 1.44 -6.03
C PHE A 32 6.04 0.47 -4.92
N TYR A 33 4.74 0.36 -4.64
CA TYR A 33 4.24 -0.37 -3.48
C TYR A 33 2.99 -1.16 -3.85
N TRP A 34 2.80 -2.33 -3.22
CA TRP A 34 1.57 -3.11 -3.33
C TRP A 34 1.08 -3.34 -4.78
N ASP A 35 -0.21 -3.12 -5.04
CA ASP A 35 -0.85 -3.22 -6.36
C ASP A 35 -0.21 -2.33 -7.47
N ASP A 36 0.72 -1.41 -7.18
CA ASP A 36 1.50 -0.73 -8.24
C ASP A 36 2.34 -1.75 -9.05
N PHE A 37 3.03 -2.68 -8.37
CA PHE A 37 3.95 -3.64 -8.99
C PHE A 37 3.27 -4.56 -10.02
N PRO A 38 2.13 -5.24 -9.71
CA PRO A 38 1.41 -6.07 -10.68
C PRO A 38 1.05 -5.31 -11.97
N TYR A 39 0.57 -4.06 -11.88
CA TYR A 39 0.20 -3.30 -13.07
C TYR A 39 1.39 -2.80 -13.88
N LEU A 40 2.57 -2.63 -13.26
CA LEU A 40 3.81 -2.31 -13.96
C LEU A 40 4.42 -3.56 -14.61
N TRP A 41 4.41 -4.71 -13.93
CA TRP A 41 4.83 -5.98 -14.53
C TRP A 41 3.96 -6.35 -15.75
N PHE A 42 2.62 -6.27 -15.64
CA PHE A 42 1.72 -6.44 -16.80
C PHE A 42 1.98 -5.44 -17.94
N ARG A 43 2.49 -4.23 -17.63
CA ARG A 43 2.88 -3.23 -18.62
C ARG A 43 4.20 -3.62 -19.31
N HIS A 44 5.15 -4.14 -18.54
CA HIS A 44 6.47 -4.55 -19.02
C HIS A 44 6.34 -5.71 -20.02
N ILE A 45 5.69 -6.81 -19.62
CA ILE A 45 5.58 -8.05 -20.40
C ILE A 45 4.53 -8.01 -21.53
N SER A 46 3.38 -7.33 -21.32
CA SER A 46 2.22 -7.35 -22.23
C SER A 46 1.83 -5.97 -22.78
N GLY A 47 2.66 -4.95 -22.52
CA GLY A 47 2.38 -3.57 -22.88
C GLY A 47 1.18 -2.98 -22.12
N VAL A 48 0.79 -1.77 -22.50
CA VAL A 48 -0.43 -1.11 -21.97
C VAL A 48 -1.69 -1.99 -22.14
N SER A 49 -1.73 -2.81 -23.19
CA SER A 49 -2.76 -3.83 -23.42
C SER A 49 -2.89 -4.87 -22.31
N GLY A 50 -1.78 -5.30 -21.68
CA GLY A 50 -1.78 -6.23 -20.55
C GLY A 50 -2.49 -5.63 -19.34
N VAL A 51 -2.06 -4.43 -18.94
CA VAL A 51 -2.68 -3.65 -17.85
C VAL A 51 -4.18 -3.48 -18.09
N MET A 52 -4.56 -3.10 -19.31
CA MET A 52 -5.97 -2.91 -19.65
C MET A 52 -6.78 -4.21 -19.59
N ARG A 53 -6.24 -5.34 -20.08
CA ARG A 53 -6.88 -6.66 -19.94
C ARG A 53 -7.06 -7.03 -18.46
N ALA A 54 -6.00 -6.92 -17.65
CA ALA A 54 -6.00 -7.28 -16.23
C ALA A 54 -7.03 -6.49 -15.40
N ILE A 55 -7.13 -5.18 -15.62
CA ILE A 55 -8.11 -4.31 -14.93
C ILE A 55 -9.52 -4.55 -15.45
N ALA A 56 -9.69 -4.84 -16.75
CA ALA A 56 -11.00 -5.03 -17.35
C ALA A 56 -11.75 -6.27 -16.84
N LEU A 57 -11.07 -7.24 -16.21
CA LEU A 57 -11.70 -8.40 -15.56
C LEU A 57 -12.69 -7.99 -14.45
N ASP A 58 -12.38 -6.94 -13.69
CA ASP A 58 -13.24 -6.43 -12.61
C ASP A 58 -13.90 -5.08 -12.92
N ARG A 59 -13.21 -4.23 -13.69
CA ARG A 59 -13.56 -2.81 -13.91
C ARG A 59 -13.23 -2.35 -15.35
N PRO A 60 -14.01 -2.78 -16.37
CA PRO A 60 -13.78 -2.44 -17.79
C PRO A 60 -13.53 -0.96 -18.09
N LEU A 61 -14.25 -0.03 -17.44
CA LEU A 61 -14.02 1.40 -17.70
C LEU A 61 -12.79 1.95 -16.97
N LEU A 62 -12.39 1.39 -15.81
CA LEU A 62 -11.16 1.80 -15.13
C LEU A 62 -9.93 1.50 -15.99
N ALA A 63 -9.93 0.40 -16.75
CA ALA A 63 -8.87 0.08 -17.69
C ALA A 63 -8.63 1.21 -18.71
N ALA A 64 -9.67 1.90 -19.17
CA ALA A 64 -9.55 3.04 -20.08
C ALA A 64 -8.87 4.26 -19.44
N PHE A 65 -8.95 4.42 -18.11
CA PHE A 65 -8.20 5.46 -17.38
C PHE A 65 -6.70 5.16 -17.32
N TYR A 66 -6.28 3.89 -17.33
CA TYR A 66 -4.87 3.49 -17.28
C TYR A 66 -4.16 3.64 -18.62
N ALA A 67 -4.89 3.65 -19.74
CA ALA A 67 -4.33 3.64 -21.09
C ALA A 67 -3.32 4.77 -21.35
N LEU A 68 -3.69 6.03 -21.11
CA LEU A 68 -2.81 7.18 -21.34
C LEU A 68 -1.67 7.28 -20.29
N PRO A 69 -1.92 7.20 -18.97
CA PRO A 69 -0.88 7.16 -17.94
C PRO A 69 0.22 6.11 -18.21
N MET A 70 -0.16 4.85 -18.46
CA MET A 70 0.78 3.76 -18.73
C MET A 70 1.55 3.93 -20.05
N SER A 71 0.97 4.64 -21.03
CA SER A 71 1.64 4.98 -22.29
C SER A 71 2.72 6.07 -22.13
N VAL A 72 2.64 6.91 -21.10
CA VAL A 72 3.45 8.15 -20.99
C VAL A 72 4.48 8.10 -19.85
N MET A 73 4.14 7.52 -18.69
CA MET A 73 5.01 7.59 -17.50
C MET A 73 6.00 6.42 -17.36
N GLY A 74 5.79 5.35 -18.12
CA GLY A 74 6.69 4.19 -18.10
C GLY A 74 6.77 3.51 -16.74
N GLU A 75 7.94 3.01 -16.41
CA GLU A 75 8.28 2.32 -15.16
C GLU A 75 9.07 3.22 -14.20
N SER A 76 8.89 4.55 -14.27
CA SER A 76 9.69 5.51 -13.52
C SER A 76 8.96 6.02 -12.25
N PRO A 77 9.44 5.72 -11.03
CA PRO A 77 8.74 6.06 -9.79
C PRO A 77 8.42 7.55 -9.65
N TRP A 78 9.40 8.43 -9.86
CA TRP A 78 9.20 9.88 -9.65
C TRP A 78 8.10 10.47 -10.55
N ALA A 79 7.88 9.92 -11.75
CA ALA A 79 6.85 10.36 -12.67
C ALA A 79 5.45 10.01 -12.14
N TRP A 80 5.28 8.79 -11.64
CA TRP A 80 4.03 8.33 -11.01
C TRP A 80 3.77 9.01 -9.67
N GLN A 81 4.78 9.18 -8.82
CA GLN A 81 4.65 9.93 -7.56
C GLN A 81 4.20 11.38 -7.82
N LEU A 82 4.79 12.05 -8.82
CA LEU A 82 4.35 13.40 -9.24
C LEU A 82 2.92 13.40 -9.78
N ALA A 83 2.52 12.38 -10.57
CA ALA A 83 1.16 12.25 -11.08
C ALA A 83 0.13 11.99 -9.97
N ALA A 84 0.49 11.24 -8.92
CA ALA A 84 -0.36 11.01 -7.76
C ALA A 84 -0.60 12.31 -6.96
N ILE A 85 0.41 13.19 -6.87
CA ILE A 85 0.28 14.52 -6.28
C ILE A 85 -0.59 15.45 -7.14
N LEU A 86 -0.41 15.44 -8.47
CA LEU A 86 -1.27 16.18 -9.39
C LEU A 86 -2.72 15.68 -9.33
N GLY A 87 -2.93 14.38 -9.20
CA GLY A 87 -4.24 13.77 -8.92
C GLY A 87 -4.84 14.29 -7.61
N ARG A 88 -4.10 14.18 -6.49
CA ARG A 88 -4.50 14.67 -5.15
C ARG A 88 -4.88 16.16 -5.18
N TRP A 89 -4.13 16.97 -5.91
CA TRP A 89 -4.42 18.39 -6.16
C TRP A 89 -5.72 18.60 -6.97
N LEU A 90 -5.89 17.92 -8.11
CA LEU A 90 -7.08 18.02 -8.96
C LEU A 90 -8.35 17.57 -8.23
N PHE A 91 -8.28 16.49 -7.44
CA PHE A 91 -9.33 16.02 -6.54
C PHE A 91 -9.71 17.10 -5.52
N THR A 92 -8.73 17.66 -4.81
CA THR A 92 -8.98 18.70 -3.79
C THR A 92 -9.56 19.97 -4.41
N TRP A 93 -9.06 20.41 -5.57
CA TRP A 93 -9.52 21.62 -6.26
C TRP A 93 -10.91 21.46 -6.90
N SER A 94 -11.23 20.30 -7.47
CA SER A 94 -12.57 20.00 -7.98
C SER A 94 -13.59 19.90 -6.84
N ALA A 95 -13.25 19.28 -5.71
CA ALA A 95 -14.08 19.28 -4.50
C ALA A 95 -14.31 20.71 -3.95
N TYR A 96 -13.27 21.56 -3.90
CA TYR A 96 -13.42 22.99 -3.59
C TYR A 96 -14.35 23.70 -4.59
N SER A 97 -14.29 23.36 -5.87
CA SER A 97 -15.12 23.96 -6.92
C SER A 97 -16.59 23.55 -6.81
N PHE A 98 -16.87 22.31 -6.39
CA PHE A 98 -18.21 21.82 -6.04
C PHE A 98 -18.77 22.56 -4.81
N LEU A 99 -18.00 22.60 -3.72
CA LEU A 99 -18.33 23.35 -2.51
C LEU A 99 -18.66 24.82 -2.81
N LYS A 100 -17.86 25.46 -3.68
CA LYS A 100 -18.01 26.85 -4.12
C LYS A 100 -19.24 27.07 -5.02
N ALA A 101 -19.73 26.03 -5.71
CA ALA A 101 -21.00 26.07 -6.43
C ALA A 101 -22.22 25.91 -5.50
N LEU A 102 -22.08 25.12 -4.41
CA LEU A 102 -23.11 24.99 -3.37
C LEU A 102 -23.26 26.30 -2.57
N TRP A 103 -22.16 26.85 -2.04
CA TRP A 103 -22.19 28.00 -1.13
C TRP A 103 -21.26 29.15 -1.59
N PRO A 104 -21.58 29.84 -2.71
CA PRO A 104 -20.67 30.79 -3.37
C PRO A 104 -20.28 32.03 -2.54
N GLN A 105 -21.00 32.32 -1.44
CA GLN A 105 -20.67 33.41 -0.52
C GLN A 105 -19.65 33.01 0.57
N LYS A 106 -19.56 31.72 0.91
CA LYS A 106 -18.74 31.19 2.02
C LYS A 106 -17.29 30.92 1.62
N LYS A 107 -16.69 31.85 0.86
CA LYS A 107 -15.46 31.58 0.10
C LYS A 107 -14.26 31.21 0.97
N MET A 108 -14.15 31.76 2.18
CA MET A 108 -13.05 31.45 3.10
C MET A 108 -13.30 30.19 3.91
N ASP A 109 -14.54 29.98 4.38
CA ASP A 109 -15.01 28.76 5.02
C ASP A 109 -14.66 27.52 4.19
N LEU A 110 -14.99 27.58 2.89
CA LEU A 110 -14.76 26.48 1.96
C LEU A 110 -13.27 26.28 1.62
N LYS A 111 -12.42 27.32 1.76
CA LYS A 111 -10.96 27.18 1.62
C LYS A 111 -10.37 26.41 2.81
N TRP A 112 -10.87 26.66 4.02
CA TRP A 112 -10.47 25.92 5.21
C TRP A 112 -10.90 24.45 5.12
N ILE A 113 -12.12 24.17 4.64
CA ILE A 113 -12.58 22.79 4.36
C ILE A 113 -11.69 22.11 3.31
N ALA A 114 -11.37 22.79 2.20
CA ALA A 114 -10.50 22.23 1.16
C ALA A 114 -9.05 21.98 1.63
N LEU A 115 -8.54 22.81 2.54
CA LEU A 115 -7.24 22.57 3.18
C LEU A 115 -7.26 21.34 4.09
N LEU A 116 -8.32 21.13 4.89
CA LEU A 116 -8.49 19.93 5.71
C LEU A 116 -8.74 18.67 4.87
N LEU A 117 -9.42 18.80 3.72
CA LEU A 117 -9.58 17.73 2.74
C LEU A 117 -8.25 17.29 2.13
N LEU A 118 -7.37 18.26 1.79
CA LEU A 118 -6.06 17.97 1.21
C LEU A 118 -5.27 16.98 2.09
N VAL A 119 -5.19 17.28 3.38
CA VAL A 119 -4.32 16.61 4.36
C VAL A 119 -5.02 15.53 5.19
N PHE A 120 -6.24 15.13 4.83
CA PHE A 120 -7.10 14.23 5.62
C PHE A 120 -6.35 12.98 6.15
N PRO A 121 -6.19 12.81 7.47
CA PRO A 121 -5.30 11.80 8.05
C PRO A 121 -5.84 10.36 8.05
N GLY A 122 -7.13 10.16 7.77
CA GLY A 122 -7.70 8.81 7.65
C GLY A 122 -7.33 8.08 6.35
N PHE A 123 -6.51 8.67 5.48
CA PHE A 123 -5.96 8.02 4.29
C PHE A 123 -4.44 8.26 4.26
N LYS A 124 -3.69 7.17 4.16
CA LYS A 124 -2.23 7.12 4.31
C LYS A 124 -1.53 6.67 3.01
N GLN A 125 -2.21 5.93 2.15
CA GLN A 125 -1.65 5.28 0.96
C GLN A 125 -1.32 6.23 -0.23
N GLN A 126 -0.90 7.48 0.00
CA GLN A 126 -0.70 8.46 -1.10
C GLN A 126 0.40 8.05 -2.10
N TRP A 127 1.39 7.28 -1.65
CA TRP A 127 2.58 6.91 -2.44
C TRP A 127 2.45 5.58 -3.17
N ILE A 128 1.31 4.88 -3.03
CA ILE A 128 0.88 3.79 -3.93
C ILE A 128 0.39 4.45 -5.23
N SER A 129 1.36 4.89 -6.01
CA SER A 129 1.28 6.06 -6.89
C SER A 129 0.61 5.75 -8.23
N VAL A 130 0.79 4.52 -8.74
CA VAL A 130 0.09 4.03 -9.93
C VAL A 130 -1.39 3.91 -9.60
N ILE A 131 -1.75 3.30 -8.46
CA ILE A 131 -3.16 3.15 -8.05
C ILE A 131 -3.84 4.51 -7.86
N TYR A 132 -3.30 5.36 -6.98
CA TYR A 132 -4.04 6.53 -6.55
C TYR A 132 -3.99 7.71 -7.54
N THR A 133 -3.06 7.73 -8.50
CA THR A 133 -3.16 8.62 -9.68
C THR A 133 -4.54 8.46 -10.36
N HIS A 134 -4.95 7.22 -10.64
CA HIS A 134 -6.22 6.93 -11.32
C HIS A 134 -7.43 7.17 -10.40
N VAL A 135 -7.35 6.76 -9.14
CA VAL A 135 -8.45 6.94 -8.18
C VAL A 135 -8.71 8.42 -7.89
N PHE A 136 -7.66 9.25 -7.73
CA PHE A 136 -7.84 10.70 -7.59
C PHE A 136 -8.35 11.36 -8.87
N ALA A 137 -7.96 10.88 -10.06
CA ALA A 137 -8.52 11.37 -11.33
C ALA A 137 -10.03 11.10 -11.43
N VAL A 138 -10.48 9.88 -11.08
CA VAL A 138 -11.91 9.52 -11.03
C VAL A 138 -12.65 10.35 -9.98
N MET A 139 -12.10 10.49 -8.76
CA MET A 139 -12.68 11.35 -7.72
C MET A 139 -12.77 12.82 -8.16
N ALA A 140 -11.78 13.33 -8.90
CA ALA A 140 -11.81 14.69 -9.44
C ALA A 140 -12.93 14.90 -10.47
N LEU A 141 -13.09 13.94 -11.40
CA LEU A 141 -14.19 13.95 -12.37
C LEU A 141 -15.56 13.84 -11.69
N TYR A 142 -15.67 13.09 -10.59
CA TYR A 142 -16.89 13.02 -9.79
C TYR A 142 -17.27 14.39 -9.19
N PHE A 143 -16.31 15.13 -8.62
CA PHE A 143 -16.59 16.49 -8.14
C PHE A 143 -16.82 17.50 -9.28
N VAL A 144 -16.29 17.28 -10.49
CA VAL A 144 -16.71 18.02 -11.70
C VAL A 144 -18.15 17.70 -12.09
N SER A 145 -18.60 16.43 -12.04
CA SER A 145 -20.01 16.05 -12.25
C SER A 145 -20.94 16.79 -11.28
N LEU A 146 -20.62 16.77 -9.98
CA LEU A 146 -21.39 17.48 -8.96
C LEU A 146 -21.37 19.01 -9.18
N THR A 147 -20.24 19.58 -9.62
CA THR A 147 -20.13 21.00 -9.96
C THR A 147 -21.02 21.39 -11.15
N LEU A 148 -21.06 20.57 -12.21
CA LEU A 148 -21.92 20.79 -13.38
C LEU A 148 -23.41 20.67 -13.01
N PHE A 149 -23.75 19.64 -12.23
CA PHE A 149 -25.09 19.40 -11.69
C PHE A 149 -25.59 20.59 -10.86
N VAL A 150 -24.83 21.08 -9.88
CA VAL A 150 -25.24 22.23 -9.06
C VAL A 150 -25.44 23.49 -9.91
N LYS A 151 -24.59 23.72 -10.92
CA LYS A 151 -24.75 24.84 -11.88
C LYS A 151 -26.00 24.70 -12.75
N GLU A 152 -26.41 23.48 -13.10
CA GLU A 152 -27.64 23.21 -13.85
C GLU A 152 -28.89 23.46 -12.99
N ILE A 153 -28.93 22.90 -11.77
CA ILE A 153 -30.05 23.09 -10.85
C ILE A 153 -30.24 24.57 -10.51
N ARG A 154 -29.15 25.34 -10.35
CA ARG A 154 -29.18 26.80 -10.15
C ARG A 154 -29.59 27.59 -11.41
N ALA A 155 -29.45 27.04 -12.61
CA ALA A 155 -29.84 27.70 -13.87
C ALA A 155 -31.34 27.55 -14.19
N GLY A 156 -31.97 26.45 -13.76
CA GLY A 156 -33.44 26.30 -13.72
C GLY A 156 -34.17 26.26 -15.07
N GLY A 157 -33.45 26.14 -16.20
CA GLY A 157 -34.00 26.20 -17.56
C GLY A 157 -34.33 24.84 -18.19
N LYS A 158 -34.28 24.78 -19.54
CA LYS A 158 -34.32 23.53 -20.31
C LYS A 158 -33.04 22.70 -20.09
N PRO A 159 -33.08 21.36 -20.25
CA PRO A 159 -31.88 20.51 -20.15
C PRO A 159 -30.74 21.02 -21.03
N SER A 160 -29.57 21.24 -20.45
CA SER A 160 -28.38 21.76 -21.13
C SER A 160 -27.27 20.72 -21.25
N LEU A 161 -26.23 21.05 -22.01
CA LEU A 161 -25.01 20.26 -22.11
C LEU A 161 -24.35 19.98 -20.74
N ARG A 162 -24.62 20.81 -19.72
CA ARG A 162 -24.14 20.58 -18.34
C ARG A 162 -24.85 19.41 -17.68
N MET A 163 -26.14 19.20 -17.96
CA MET A 163 -26.88 18.03 -17.49
C MET A 163 -26.33 16.75 -18.12
N ALA A 164 -26.13 16.76 -19.44
CA ALA A 164 -25.53 15.63 -20.15
C ALA A 164 -24.12 15.33 -19.62
N GLY A 165 -23.24 16.33 -19.49
CA GLY A 165 -21.90 16.16 -18.93
C GLY A 165 -21.89 15.68 -17.48
N ALA A 166 -22.79 16.18 -16.63
CA ALA A 166 -22.93 15.70 -15.25
C ALA A 166 -23.33 14.22 -15.19
N ILE A 167 -24.29 13.81 -16.04
CA ILE A 167 -24.74 12.41 -16.11
C ILE A 167 -23.65 11.49 -16.69
N LEU A 168 -23.00 11.87 -17.79
CA LEU A 168 -21.94 11.06 -18.40
C LEU A 168 -20.75 10.85 -17.45
N LEU A 169 -20.31 11.91 -16.74
CA LEU A 169 -19.27 11.78 -15.72
C LEU A 169 -19.74 10.96 -14.51
N SER A 170 -21.04 11.00 -14.16
CA SER A 170 -21.61 10.18 -13.08
C SER A 170 -21.56 8.68 -13.44
N VAL A 171 -22.02 8.30 -14.64
CA VAL A 171 -21.87 6.93 -15.18
C VAL A 171 -20.39 6.49 -15.11
N ALA A 172 -19.50 7.32 -15.66
CA ALA A 172 -18.09 6.99 -15.80
C ALA A 172 -17.39 6.80 -14.45
N CYS A 173 -17.67 7.67 -13.47
CA CYS A 173 -17.01 7.57 -12.16
C CYS A 173 -17.50 6.36 -11.37
N MET A 174 -18.80 6.06 -11.37
CA MET A 174 -19.34 4.86 -10.69
C MET A 174 -18.80 3.56 -11.29
N THR A 175 -18.73 3.46 -12.63
CA THR A 175 -18.27 2.26 -13.34
C THR A 175 -16.75 2.10 -13.34
N ALA A 176 -15.98 3.16 -13.09
CA ALA A 176 -14.53 3.10 -12.88
C ALA A 176 -14.16 2.82 -11.41
N VAL A 177 -14.84 3.44 -10.44
CA VAL A 177 -14.60 3.22 -9.00
C VAL A 177 -15.92 3.28 -8.23
N GLU A 178 -16.40 2.14 -7.75
CA GLU A 178 -17.68 1.98 -7.05
C GLU A 178 -17.80 2.78 -5.75
N TYR A 179 -16.68 3.28 -5.20
CA TYR A 179 -16.63 4.11 -3.99
C TYR A 179 -17.50 5.37 -4.08
N VAL A 180 -17.67 5.96 -5.28
CA VAL A 180 -18.52 7.15 -5.46
C VAL A 180 -20.00 6.83 -5.62
N ALA A 181 -20.38 5.57 -5.85
CA ALA A 181 -21.77 5.19 -6.10
C ALA A 181 -22.67 5.49 -4.91
N GLY A 182 -22.19 5.30 -3.68
CA GLY A 182 -22.92 5.71 -2.48
C GLY A 182 -23.18 7.21 -2.44
N LEU A 183 -22.17 8.03 -2.78
CA LEU A 183 -22.23 9.49 -2.73
C LEU A 183 -23.23 10.11 -3.73
N GLU A 184 -23.63 9.40 -4.79
CA GLU A 184 -24.68 9.82 -5.72
C GLU A 184 -26.03 10.07 -5.03
N LEU A 185 -26.30 9.37 -3.92
CA LEU A 185 -27.50 9.54 -3.09
C LEU A 185 -27.57 10.90 -2.38
N LEU A 186 -26.52 11.72 -2.44
CA LEU A 186 -26.52 13.11 -1.97
C LEU A 186 -27.26 14.06 -2.92
N ARG A 187 -27.44 13.71 -4.20
CA ARG A 187 -28.10 14.57 -5.20
C ARG A 187 -29.51 15.04 -4.80
N PRO A 188 -30.45 14.20 -4.28
CA PRO A 188 -31.76 14.68 -3.83
C PRO A 188 -31.67 15.68 -2.67
N PHE A 189 -30.76 15.48 -1.69
CA PHE A 189 -30.52 16.44 -0.61
C PHE A 189 -30.02 17.79 -1.16
N ILE A 190 -29.06 17.75 -2.09
CA ILE A 190 -28.52 18.95 -2.76
C ILE A 190 -29.62 19.70 -3.51
N ILE A 191 -30.47 19.02 -4.29
CA ILE A 191 -31.59 19.66 -5.00
C ILE A 191 -32.57 20.29 -4.01
N PHE A 192 -32.99 19.55 -2.97
CA PHE A 192 -33.92 20.06 -1.97
C PHE A 192 -33.39 21.31 -1.26
N MET A 193 -32.10 21.31 -0.89
CA MET A 193 -31.40 22.46 -0.32
C MET A 193 -31.43 23.67 -1.27
N LEU A 194 -31.10 23.47 -2.55
CA LEU A 194 -31.06 24.55 -3.55
C LEU A 194 -32.46 25.13 -3.82
N LEU A 195 -33.50 24.28 -3.87
CA LEU A 195 -34.90 24.72 -4.00
C LEU A 195 -35.40 25.45 -2.74
N ALA A 196 -34.96 25.04 -1.55
CA ALA A 196 -35.27 25.73 -0.30
C ALA A 196 -34.64 27.14 -0.22
N GLN A 197 -33.46 27.34 -0.81
CA GLN A 197 -32.82 28.66 -0.95
C GLN A 197 -33.50 29.54 -2.00
N ALA A 198 -34.05 28.96 -3.07
CA ALA A 198 -34.46 29.70 -4.26
C ALA A 198 -35.93 30.18 -4.26
N ALA A 199 -36.83 29.57 -3.48
CA ALA A 199 -38.26 29.90 -3.55
C ALA A 199 -39.03 29.67 -2.24
N GLN A 200 -40.02 30.52 -1.97
CA GLN A 200 -41.05 30.29 -0.95
C GLN A 200 -42.17 29.34 -1.44
N THR A 201 -41.79 28.24 -2.10
CA THR A 201 -42.72 27.16 -2.46
C THR A 201 -42.94 26.19 -1.30
N SER A 202 -44.07 25.49 -1.31
CA SER A 202 -44.47 24.55 -0.25
C SER A 202 -43.53 23.34 -0.16
N PHE A 203 -43.48 22.68 1.00
CA PHE A 203 -42.64 21.50 1.20
C PHE A 203 -42.96 20.37 0.20
N GLY A 204 -44.25 20.08 -0.02
CA GLY A 204 -44.68 19.03 -0.95
C GLY A 204 -44.33 19.33 -2.41
N GLU A 205 -44.34 20.60 -2.82
CA GLU A 205 -43.90 21.02 -4.16
C GLU A 205 -42.38 20.91 -4.31
N LYS A 206 -41.62 21.35 -3.30
CA LYS A 206 -40.15 21.18 -3.25
C LYS A 206 -39.76 19.70 -3.34
N PHE A 207 -40.47 18.82 -2.64
CA PHE A 207 -40.25 17.37 -2.71
C PHE A 207 -40.57 16.79 -4.10
N LYS A 208 -41.73 17.09 -4.67
CA LYS A 208 -42.11 16.67 -6.05
C LYS A 208 -41.09 17.14 -7.10
N ARG A 209 -40.63 18.40 -7.00
CA ARG A 209 -39.61 18.97 -7.90
C ARG A 209 -38.23 18.35 -7.68
N THR A 210 -37.90 17.97 -6.44
CA THR A 210 -36.67 17.24 -6.10
C THR A 210 -36.63 15.87 -6.79
N LEU A 211 -37.69 15.08 -6.66
CA LEU A 211 -37.79 13.77 -7.34
C LEU A 211 -37.68 13.90 -8.86
N LYS A 212 -38.38 14.86 -9.48
CA LYS A 212 -38.32 15.09 -10.93
C LYS A 212 -36.91 15.47 -11.44
N LEU A 213 -36.14 16.22 -10.65
CA LEU A 213 -34.77 16.63 -11.00
C LEU A 213 -33.73 15.54 -10.68
N TRP A 214 -34.02 14.63 -9.75
CA TRP A 214 -33.16 13.50 -9.41
C TRP A 214 -33.35 12.30 -10.35
N LEU A 215 -34.55 12.08 -10.87
CA LEU A 215 -34.92 10.92 -11.71
C LEU A 215 -33.90 10.54 -12.79
N PRO A 216 -33.28 11.46 -13.56
CA PRO A 216 -32.27 11.09 -14.57
C PRO A 216 -30.98 10.48 -13.97
N TYR A 217 -30.59 10.92 -12.78
CA TYR A 217 -29.44 10.39 -12.04
C TYR A 217 -29.81 9.08 -11.33
N LEU A 218 -31.03 8.99 -10.77
CA LEU A 218 -31.55 7.76 -10.18
C LEU A 218 -31.64 6.61 -11.21
N LEU A 219 -32.10 6.89 -12.43
CA LEU A 219 -32.12 5.92 -13.52
C LEU A 219 -30.71 5.37 -13.81
N VAL A 220 -29.72 6.26 -13.92
CA VAL A 220 -28.32 5.89 -14.15
C VAL A 220 -27.70 5.13 -12.98
N PHE A 221 -28.02 5.51 -11.73
CA PHE A 221 -27.61 4.78 -10.53
C PHE A 221 -28.20 3.36 -10.48
N VAL A 222 -29.48 3.20 -10.81
CA VAL A 222 -30.12 1.87 -10.88
C VAL A 222 -29.53 1.01 -12.01
N LEU A 223 -29.26 1.59 -13.18
CA LEU A 223 -28.57 0.89 -14.27
C LEU A 223 -27.14 0.47 -13.89
N PHE A 224 -26.41 1.31 -13.14
CA PHE A 224 -25.11 0.94 -12.57
C PHE A 224 -25.21 -0.23 -11.58
N LEU A 225 -26.19 -0.22 -10.68
CA LEU A 225 -26.40 -1.34 -9.74
C LEU A 225 -26.73 -2.64 -10.47
N ILE A 226 -27.60 -2.59 -11.48
CA ILE A 226 -27.92 -3.77 -12.33
C ILE A 226 -26.65 -4.28 -13.01
N TYR A 227 -25.84 -3.39 -13.60
CA TYR A 227 -24.56 -3.75 -14.21
C TYR A 227 -23.58 -4.38 -13.19
N ARG A 228 -23.39 -3.80 -12.00
CA ARG A 228 -22.42 -4.30 -11.01
C ARG A 228 -22.86 -5.61 -10.34
N VAL A 229 -24.16 -5.85 -10.19
CA VAL A 229 -24.70 -7.10 -9.61
C VAL A 229 -24.77 -8.23 -10.62
N PHE A 230 -25.23 -7.98 -11.86
CA PHE A 230 -25.58 -9.04 -12.81
C PHE A 230 -24.62 -9.20 -14.01
N ILE A 231 -23.71 -8.26 -14.25
CA ILE A 231 -22.84 -8.26 -15.45
C ILE A 231 -21.36 -8.19 -15.07
N ALA A 232 -20.99 -7.29 -14.18
CA ALA A 232 -19.61 -7.07 -13.72
C ALA A 232 -19.44 -7.47 -12.25
N SER A 233 -19.94 -8.64 -11.87
CA SER A 233 -19.71 -9.26 -10.57
C SER A 233 -18.20 -9.53 -10.40
N SER A 234 -17.54 -8.81 -9.50
CA SER A 234 -16.08 -8.89 -9.33
C SER A 234 -15.63 -10.28 -8.93
N VAL A 235 -14.48 -10.71 -9.47
CA VAL A 235 -13.84 -11.99 -9.12
C VAL A 235 -13.37 -11.98 -7.66
N LEU A 236 -12.89 -10.82 -7.18
CA LEU A 236 -12.44 -10.63 -5.79
C LEU A 236 -13.55 -10.17 -4.84
N TYR A 237 -14.48 -9.32 -5.28
CA TYR A 237 -15.48 -8.68 -4.42
C TYR A 237 -16.92 -8.91 -4.89
N LYS A 238 -17.43 -10.13 -4.62
CA LYS A 238 -18.86 -10.44 -4.73
C LYS A 238 -19.69 -9.65 -3.71
N VAL A 239 -20.98 -9.42 -4.00
CA VAL A 239 -21.90 -8.71 -3.11
C VAL A 239 -22.41 -9.65 -2.01
N GLN A 240 -21.57 -9.89 -1.00
CA GLN A 240 -21.77 -10.91 0.04
C GLN A 240 -23.09 -10.73 0.83
N GLN A 241 -23.56 -9.49 1.03
CA GLN A 241 -24.75 -9.22 1.84
C GLN A 241 -26.09 -9.57 1.17
N MET A 242 -26.11 -10.02 -0.08
CA MET A 242 -27.36 -10.44 -0.74
C MET A 242 -27.98 -11.69 -0.10
N ASP A 243 -27.16 -12.66 0.32
CA ASP A 243 -27.65 -13.89 0.96
C ASP A 243 -28.22 -13.60 2.36
N GLY A 244 -27.64 -12.63 3.07
CA GLY A 244 -28.18 -12.07 4.32
C GLY A 244 -29.56 -11.45 4.11
N LEU A 245 -29.71 -10.58 3.10
CA LEU A 245 -30.99 -9.94 2.78
C LEU A 245 -32.11 -10.93 2.42
N THR A 246 -31.79 -12.10 1.87
CA THR A 246 -32.79 -13.15 1.59
C THR A 246 -33.10 -14.04 2.78
N SER A 247 -32.10 -14.35 3.63
CA SER A 247 -32.22 -15.30 4.74
C SER A 247 -32.70 -14.67 6.06
N SER A 248 -32.26 -13.44 6.34
CA SER A 248 -32.42 -12.79 7.65
C SER A 248 -32.55 -11.26 7.54
N PRO A 249 -33.46 -10.72 6.69
CA PRO A 249 -33.48 -9.30 6.29
C PRO A 249 -33.48 -8.30 7.44
N LEU A 250 -34.16 -8.57 8.56
CA LEU A 250 -34.15 -7.66 9.72
C LEU A 250 -32.79 -7.60 10.42
N ALA A 251 -32.06 -8.72 10.47
CA ALA A 251 -30.71 -8.78 11.04
C ALA A 251 -29.72 -8.06 10.11
N THR A 252 -29.76 -8.33 8.80
CA THR A 252 -28.91 -7.67 7.80
C THR A 252 -29.16 -6.16 7.69
N LEU A 253 -30.41 -5.70 7.86
CA LEU A 253 -30.72 -4.27 7.95
C LEU A 253 -30.24 -3.63 9.25
N TRP A 254 -30.26 -4.35 10.38
CA TRP A 254 -29.70 -3.87 11.64
C TRP A 254 -28.17 -3.81 11.61
N ASP A 255 -27.51 -4.84 11.05
CA ASP A 255 -26.08 -4.85 10.76
C ASP A 255 -25.67 -3.63 9.91
N MET A 256 -26.38 -3.38 8.80
CA MET A 256 -26.13 -2.19 7.97
C MET A 256 -26.18 -0.90 8.81
N VAL A 257 -27.17 -0.74 9.70
CA VAL A 257 -27.27 0.46 10.56
C VAL A 257 -26.10 0.52 11.56
N ALA A 258 -25.77 -0.58 12.24
CA ALA A 258 -24.69 -0.65 13.22
C ALA A 258 -23.31 -0.39 12.57
N GLN A 259 -23.04 -1.04 11.44
CA GLN A 259 -21.82 -0.85 10.65
C GLN A 259 -21.72 0.58 10.12
N GLN A 260 -22.84 1.24 9.77
CA GLN A 260 -22.81 2.64 9.34
C GLN A 260 -22.53 3.64 10.49
N PHE A 261 -22.95 3.34 11.72
CA PHE A 261 -22.49 4.08 12.90
C PHE A 261 -21.00 3.86 13.17
N LYS A 262 -20.50 2.62 13.03
CA LYS A 262 -19.06 2.29 13.12
C LYS A 262 -18.26 3.02 12.03
N ASN A 263 -18.74 3.04 10.79
CA ASN A 263 -18.13 3.77 9.67
C ASN A 263 -18.02 5.26 9.96
N LEU A 264 -19.09 5.88 10.45
CA LEU A 264 -19.13 7.28 10.86
C LEU A 264 -18.13 7.55 11.98
N TYR A 265 -18.08 6.69 13.01
CA TYR A 265 -17.11 6.80 14.10
C TYR A 265 -15.67 6.73 13.59
N THR A 266 -15.26 5.63 12.95
CA THR A 266 -13.86 5.43 12.51
C THR A 266 -13.38 6.56 11.59
N SER A 267 -14.22 7.00 10.66
CA SER A 267 -13.89 8.06 9.70
C SER A 267 -13.83 9.47 10.30
N THR A 268 -14.26 9.68 11.54
CA THR A 268 -14.33 11.01 12.20
C THR A 268 -13.56 11.13 13.51
N VAL A 269 -13.37 10.03 14.25
CA VAL A 269 -12.62 10.00 15.51
C VAL A 269 -11.26 9.31 15.31
N PRO A 270 -11.13 7.95 15.21
CA PRO A 270 -9.86 7.28 14.89
C PRO A 270 -9.04 7.92 13.76
N ALA A 271 -9.68 8.27 12.63
CA ALA A 271 -9.03 8.94 11.51
C ALA A 271 -8.19 10.16 11.92
N TRP A 272 -8.70 11.00 12.84
CA TRP A 272 -8.05 12.24 13.29
C TRP A 272 -7.28 12.09 14.62
N THR A 273 -7.47 11.02 15.39
CA THR A 273 -6.60 10.76 16.56
C THR A 273 -5.23 10.19 16.17
N GLN A 274 -5.10 9.61 14.97
CA GLN A 274 -3.80 9.21 14.41
C GLN A 274 -2.78 10.35 14.32
N LEU A 275 -3.22 11.62 14.32
CA LEU A 275 -2.35 12.80 14.37
C LEU A 275 -1.37 12.81 15.55
N PHE A 276 -1.62 11.98 16.58
CA PHE A 276 -0.73 11.84 17.73
C PHE A 276 0.24 10.63 17.65
N GLN A 277 0.05 9.71 16.70
CA GLN A 277 0.94 8.54 16.49
C GLN A 277 2.42 8.96 16.32
N PRO A 278 2.79 9.98 15.52
CA PRO A 278 4.19 10.31 15.28
C PRO A 278 4.97 10.80 16.50
N PHE A 279 4.30 11.15 17.61
CA PHE A 279 4.98 11.58 18.83
C PHE A 279 5.49 10.40 19.69
N SER A 280 5.01 9.17 19.46
CA SER A 280 5.45 8.00 20.22
C SER A 280 6.87 7.52 19.85
N PRO A 281 7.27 7.43 18.56
CA PRO A 281 8.63 7.05 18.15
C PRO A 281 9.59 8.25 18.02
N LEU A 282 9.23 9.45 18.50
CA LEU A 282 9.96 10.70 18.20
C LEU A 282 11.30 10.80 18.96
N ASN A 283 12.37 10.27 18.35
CA ASN A 283 13.74 10.39 18.83
C ASN A 283 14.36 11.72 18.38
N ILE A 284 14.51 12.69 19.30
CA ILE A 284 15.09 14.02 19.05
C ILE A 284 16.53 13.96 18.50
N GLY A 285 17.26 12.85 18.67
CA GLY A 285 18.55 12.63 18.02
C GLY A 285 18.47 12.51 16.49
N SER A 286 17.40 11.91 15.97
CA SER A 286 17.21 11.65 14.53
C SER A 286 17.09 12.93 13.70
N LEU A 287 17.69 12.92 12.51
CA LEU A 287 17.54 13.99 11.52
C LEU A 287 16.07 14.14 11.08
N PHE A 288 15.37 13.02 10.90
CA PHE A 288 13.96 13.03 10.52
C PHE A 288 13.07 13.67 11.60
N SER A 289 13.29 13.36 12.89
CA SER A 289 12.54 13.99 13.99
C SER A 289 12.76 15.51 14.06
N LYS A 290 13.97 15.99 13.77
CA LYS A 290 14.28 17.43 13.66
C LYS A 290 13.52 18.07 12.50
N LEU A 291 13.54 17.43 11.32
CA LEU A 291 12.80 17.86 10.13
C LEU A 291 11.28 17.89 10.38
N TYR A 292 10.72 16.85 11.00
CA TYR A 292 9.32 16.76 11.41
C TYR A 292 8.92 17.93 12.32
N LEU A 293 9.70 18.23 13.37
CA LEU A 293 9.40 19.36 14.28
C LEU A 293 9.49 20.73 13.58
N VAL A 294 10.46 20.92 12.67
CA VAL A 294 10.58 22.15 11.87
C VAL A 294 9.39 22.30 10.91
N LEU A 295 8.97 21.23 10.24
CA LEU A 295 7.83 21.24 9.33
C LEU A 295 6.50 21.43 10.07
N LEU A 296 6.30 20.79 11.23
CA LEU A 296 5.15 21.01 12.10
C LEU A 296 5.02 22.50 12.47
N ALA A 297 6.11 23.12 12.91
CA ALA A 297 6.14 24.56 13.20
C ALA A 297 5.84 25.39 11.95
N ALA A 298 6.47 25.08 10.81
CA ALA A 298 6.26 25.80 9.55
C ALA A 298 4.81 25.72 9.04
N PHE A 299 4.17 24.55 9.10
CA PHE A 299 2.76 24.38 8.72
C PHE A 299 1.81 25.09 9.70
N ILE A 300 2.05 25.03 11.01
CA ILE A 300 1.25 25.77 12.00
C ILE A 300 1.37 27.28 11.78
N PHE A 301 2.58 27.83 11.66
CA PHE A 301 2.77 29.27 11.46
C PHE A 301 2.30 29.75 10.08
N GLY A 302 2.48 28.95 9.04
CA GLY A 302 1.96 29.22 7.69
C GLY A 302 0.43 29.25 7.66
N ALA A 303 -0.23 28.26 8.27
CA ALA A 303 -1.67 28.22 8.42
C ALA A 303 -2.19 29.37 9.29
N TRP A 304 -1.50 29.72 10.38
CA TRP A 304 -1.84 30.85 11.24
C TRP A 304 -1.75 32.18 10.49
N PHE A 305 -0.71 32.39 9.67
CA PHE A 305 -0.55 33.60 8.87
C PHE A 305 -1.60 33.72 7.75
N PHE A 306 -1.91 32.61 7.08
CA PHE A 306 -2.98 32.52 6.09
C PHE A 306 -4.35 32.81 6.73
N THR A 307 -4.67 32.11 7.82
CA THR A 307 -5.97 32.25 8.50
C THR A 307 -6.15 33.62 9.15
N ARG A 308 -5.10 34.21 9.74
CA ARG A 308 -5.11 35.60 10.26
C ARG A 308 -5.53 36.64 9.23
N ARG A 309 -5.24 36.41 7.94
CA ARG A 309 -5.71 37.26 6.84
C ARG A 309 -7.18 37.02 6.49
N THR A 310 -7.64 35.77 6.49
CA THR A 310 -9.01 35.39 6.08
C THR A 310 -10.08 35.44 7.18
N VAL A 311 -9.71 35.37 8.46
CA VAL A 311 -10.68 35.14 9.56
C VAL A 311 -11.63 36.31 9.80
N LYS A 312 -11.32 37.51 9.29
CA LYS A 312 -12.22 38.66 9.29
C LYS A 312 -13.39 38.51 8.30
N ASP A 313 -13.19 37.75 7.24
CA ASP A 313 -14.18 37.55 6.16
C ASP A 313 -15.13 36.38 6.47
N ILE A 314 -14.93 35.70 7.61
CA ILE A 314 -15.71 34.54 8.04
C ILE A 314 -16.84 34.99 8.96
N GLU A 315 -18.07 35.02 8.44
CA GLU A 315 -19.25 35.41 9.21
C GLU A 315 -19.47 34.47 10.42
N GLY A 316 -19.52 35.03 11.63
CA GLY A 316 -19.69 34.29 12.89
C GLY A 316 -21.07 33.68 13.15
N SER A 317 -21.97 33.65 12.17
CA SER A 317 -23.33 33.12 12.33
C SER A 317 -23.35 31.59 12.23
N SER A 318 -23.43 30.90 13.37
CA SER A 318 -23.49 29.42 13.44
C SER A 318 -24.68 28.82 12.67
N ALA A 319 -25.70 29.61 12.32
CA ALA A 319 -26.86 29.18 11.55
C ALA A 319 -26.49 28.55 10.19
N TRP A 320 -25.42 29.01 9.52
CA TRP A 320 -25.04 28.47 8.21
C TRP A 320 -24.45 27.05 8.29
N LEU A 321 -23.84 26.68 9.43
CA LEU A 321 -23.17 25.38 9.63
C LEU A 321 -24.15 24.21 9.67
N LYS A 322 -25.44 24.45 9.94
CA LYS A 322 -26.48 23.40 9.98
C LYS A 322 -26.52 22.58 8.69
N THR A 323 -26.48 23.23 7.54
CA THR A 323 -26.65 22.56 6.25
C THR A 323 -25.40 21.78 5.78
N PRO A 324 -24.17 22.30 5.90
CA PRO A 324 -22.95 21.50 5.73
C PRO A 324 -22.85 20.32 6.69
N VAL A 325 -23.20 20.47 7.97
CA VAL A 325 -23.16 19.36 8.95
C VAL A 325 -24.13 18.25 8.57
N ILE A 326 -25.38 18.58 8.20
CA ILE A 326 -26.35 17.58 7.70
C ILE A 326 -25.82 16.92 6.42
N GLY A 327 -25.31 17.71 5.46
CA GLY A 327 -24.74 17.18 4.21
C GLY A 327 -23.53 16.29 4.43
N ALA A 328 -22.70 16.58 5.44
CA ALA A 328 -21.53 15.79 5.80
C ALA A 328 -21.91 14.47 6.48
N LEU A 329 -22.84 14.49 7.43
CA LEU A 329 -23.39 13.28 8.05
C LEU A 329 -24.02 12.35 7.00
N LEU A 330 -24.84 12.92 6.10
CA LEU A 330 -25.39 12.18 4.96
C LEU A 330 -24.28 11.66 4.03
N SER A 331 -23.18 12.40 3.83
CA SER A 331 -22.05 11.98 3.00
C SER A 331 -21.28 10.81 3.59
N LEU A 332 -21.13 10.74 4.92
CA LEU A 332 -20.45 9.64 5.60
C LEU A 332 -21.31 8.36 5.58
N LEU A 333 -22.61 8.49 5.83
CA LEU A 333 -23.55 7.37 5.71
C LEU A 333 -23.63 6.88 4.25
N ALA A 334 -23.68 7.79 3.28
CA ALA A 334 -23.67 7.46 1.86
C ALA A 334 -22.38 6.74 1.43
N ALA A 335 -21.22 7.23 1.89
CA ALA A 335 -19.90 6.67 1.56
C ALA A 335 -19.74 5.19 1.96
N GLY A 336 -20.36 4.76 3.07
CA GLY A 336 -20.23 3.39 3.57
C GLY A 336 -21.07 2.33 2.85
N LEU A 337 -22.07 2.71 2.05
CA LEU A 337 -23.00 1.76 1.43
C LEU A 337 -22.35 0.75 0.47
N PRO A 338 -21.43 1.15 -0.45
CA PRO A 338 -20.77 0.19 -1.34
C PRO A 338 -19.88 -0.80 -0.59
N PHE A 339 -19.25 -0.36 0.51
CA PHE A 339 -18.34 -1.19 1.30
C PHE A 339 -19.09 -2.19 2.15
N TRP A 340 -20.17 -1.77 2.83
CA TRP A 340 -21.06 -2.70 3.55
C TRP A 340 -21.56 -3.83 2.62
N ALA A 341 -22.02 -3.49 1.41
CA ALA A 341 -22.48 -4.47 0.43
C ALA A 341 -21.38 -5.46 -0.02
N ALA A 342 -20.11 -5.04 0.02
CA ALA A 342 -18.93 -5.86 -0.24
C ALA A 342 -18.29 -6.46 1.04
N ASN A 343 -18.92 -6.34 2.20
CA ASN A 343 -18.43 -6.76 3.52
C ASN A 343 -17.07 -6.14 3.93
N LEU A 344 -16.81 -4.90 3.51
CA LEU A 344 -15.61 -4.13 3.84
C LEU A 344 -15.91 -3.04 4.90
N SER A 345 -14.97 -2.84 5.81
CA SER A 345 -15.01 -1.79 6.84
C SER A 345 -13.90 -0.74 6.63
N PRO A 346 -14.14 0.55 6.90
CA PRO A 346 -13.09 1.55 7.03
C PRO A 346 -12.23 1.27 8.27
N SER A 347 -10.92 1.22 8.07
CA SER A 347 -9.91 1.12 9.14
C SER A 347 -8.99 2.34 9.12
N THR A 348 -8.14 2.46 10.13
CA THR A 348 -6.98 3.37 10.16
C THR A 348 -5.69 2.70 9.71
N GLN A 349 -5.66 1.36 9.60
CA GLN A 349 -4.48 0.59 9.20
C GLN A 349 -4.50 0.21 7.72
N PHE A 350 -3.30 -0.01 7.18
CA PHE A 350 -3.10 -0.61 5.87
C PHE A 350 -3.66 -2.05 5.85
N PRO A 351 -4.10 -2.59 4.70
CA PRO A 351 -4.49 -1.88 3.48
C PRO A 351 -5.91 -1.28 3.53
N ALA A 352 -6.59 -1.37 4.66
CA ALA A 352 -8.02 -1.04 4.80
C ALA A 352 -8.33 0.47 4.90
N ASP A 353 -7.36 1.35 5.15
CA ASP A 353 -7.56 2.81 5.14
C ASP A 353 -7.96 3.36 3.75
N ARG A 354 -7.69 2.63 2.65
CA ARG A 354 -8.21 2.96 1.31
C ARG A 354 -9.73 3.17 1.25
N VAL A 355 -10.46 2.49 2.12
CA VAL A 355 -11.92 2.60 2.24
C VAL A 355 -12.37 4.00 2.70
N MET A 356 -11.49 4.80 3.30
CA MET A 356 -11.80 6.15 3.79
C MET A 356 -11.93 7.21 2.68
N LEU A 357 -11.53 6.92 1.44
CA LEU A 357 -11.52 7.89 0.32
C LEU A 357 -12.86 8.64 0.08
N PRO A 358 -14.03 8.00 -0.02
CA PRO A 358 -15.31 8.71 -0.15
C PRO A 358 -15.77 9.39 1.15
N PHE A 359 -15.21 9.04 2.31
CA PHE A 359 -15.53 9.68 3.60
C PHE A 359 -14.81 11.01 3.81
N MET A 360 -13.65 11.23 3.14
CA MET A 360 -12.76 12.38 3.33
C MET A 360 -13.50 13.73 3.41
N LEU A 361 -14.39 14.02 2.45
CA LEU A 361 -15.09 15.30 2.38
C LEU A 361 -16.09 15.49 3.54
N GLY A 362 -16.85 14.44 3.89
CA GLY A 362 -17.76 14.49 5.03
C GLY A 362 -16.99 14.75 6.33
N SER A 363 -15.89 14.02 6.53
CA SER A 363 -15.07 14.14 7.73
C SER A 363 -14.38 15.50 7.86
N ALA A 364 -13.79 16.01 6.77
CA ALA A 364 -13.19 17.35 6.74
C ALA A 364 -14.23 18.47 7.00
N VAL A 365 -15.46 18.34 6.51
CA VAL A 365 -16.55 19.28 6.81
C VAL A 365 -16.98 19.21 8.28
N LEU A 366 -17.04 18.01 8.89
CA LEU A 366 -17.37 17.88 10.31
C LEU A 366 -16.28 18.43 11.22
N VAL A 367 -15.00 18.13 10.99
CA VAL A 367 -13.89 18.70 11.78
C VAL A 367 -13.83 20.22 11.63
N TYR A 368 -14.03 20.74 10.40
CA TYR A 368 -14.18 22.18 10.18
C TYR A 368 -15.37 22.78 10.96
N ALA A 369 -16.52 22.09 10.99
CA ALA A 369 -17.69 22.55 11.72
C ALA A 369 -17.48 22.53 13.24
N LEU A 370 -16.84 21.50 13.79
CA LEU A 370 -16.44 21.42 15.20
C LEU A 370 -15.52 22.58 15.59
N ILE A 371 -14.43 22.80 14.84
CA ILE A 371 -13.53 23.96 15.02
C ILE A 371 -14.29 25.29 14.96
N SER A 372 -15.33 25.36 14.13
CA SER A 372 -16.19 26.55 13.96
C SER A 372 -17.28 26.73 15.02
N LEU A 373 -17.58 25.68 15.81
CA LEU A 373 -18.55 25.71 16.91
C LEU A 373 -17.88 25.88 18.28
N VAL A 374 -16.66 25.34 18.46
CA VAL A 374 -15.92 25.34 19.74
C VAL A 374 -15.58 26.75 20.24
N SER A 375 -15.48 27.76 19.38
CA SER A 375 -15.33 29.15 19.87
C SER A 375 -15.88 30.22 18.94
N LEU A 376 -16.63 31.15 19.54
CA LEU A 376 -17.05 32.42 18.93
C LEU A 376 -15.89 33.42 18.76
N LYS A 377 -14.74 33.21 19.44
CA LYS A 377 -13.57 34.11 19.33
C LYS A 377 -12.75 33.76 18.07
N PRO A 378 -12.62 34.66 17.08
CA PRO A 378 -11.90 34.39 15.82
C PRO A 378 -10.47 33.86 16.04
N ALA A 379 -9.75 34.39 17.03
CA ALA A 379 -8.39 33.96 17.34
C ALA A 379 -8.27 32.50 17.82
N ILE A 380 -9.25 31.99 18.58
CA ILE A 380 -9.24 30.59 19.05
C ILE A 380 -9.53 29.65 17.88
N ARG A 381 -10.56 29.97 17.07
CA ARG A 381 -10.92 29.22 15.86
C ARG A 381 -9.76 29.17 14.85
N MET A 382 -9.04 30.28 14.70
CA MET A 382 -7.83 30.42 13.88
C MET A 382 -6.67 29.53 14.39
N SER A 383 -6.37 29.55 15.69
CA SER A 383 -5.33 28.71 16.27
C SER A 383 -5.68 27.22 16.23
N LEU A 384 -6.92 26.84 16.54
CA LEU A 384 -7.40 25.44 16.46
C LEU A 384 -7.31 24.89 15.03
N PHE A 385 -7.74 25.67 14.03
CA PHE A 385 -7.55 25.27 12.63
C PHE A 385 -6.08 25.11 12.27
N SER A 386 -5.23 26.05 12.67
CA SER A 386 -3.80 26.05 12.32
C SER A 386 -3.06 24.87 12.97
N LEU A 387 -3.44 24.49 14.20
CA LEU A 387 -2.95 23.32 14.89
C LEU A 387 -3.40 22.02 14.19
N VAL A 388 -4.69 21.85 13.93
CA VAL A 388 -5.22 20.63 13.28
C VAL A 388 -4.67 20.46 11.87
N PHE A 389 -4.64 21.54 11.07
CA PHE A 389 -4.04 21.52 9.74
C PHE A 389 -2.53 21.24 9.80
N GLY A 390 -1.79 21.86 10.73
CA GLY A 390 -0.35 21.67 10.86
C GLY A 390 0.04 20.25 11.28
N LEU A 391 -0.67 19.68 12.26
CA LEU A 391 -0.55 18.28 12.64
C LEU A 391 -0.90 17.34 11.48
N SER A 392 -1.97 17.62 10.73
CA SER A 392 -2.37 16.78 9.60
C SER A 392 -1.40 16.86 8.42
N ALA A 393 -0.86 18.04 8.12
CA ALA A 393 0.15 18.24 7.09
C ALA A 393 1.44 17.49 7.43
N VAL A 394 1.94 17.58 8.67
CA VAL A 394 3.15 16.88 9.07
C VAL A 394 2.93 15.37 9.29
N PHE A 395 1.72 14.94 9.68
CA PHE A 395 1.36 13.51 9.74
C PHE A 395 1.49 12.86 8.37
N GLN A 396 1.10 13.54 7.29
CA GLN A 396 1.30 13.04 5.93
C GLN A 396 2.80 12.97 5.57
N VAL A 397 3.63 13.93 6.02
CA VAL A 397 5.11 13.84 5.87
C VAL A 397 5.69 12.67 6.69
N TYR A 398 5.10 12.31 7.84
CA TYR A 398 5.48 11.13 8.61
C TYR A 398 5.11 9.82 7.88
N GLN A 399 3.91 9.71 7.30
CA GLN A 399 3.57 8.56 6.47
C GLN A 399 4.52 8.44 5.27
N ALA A 400 4.90 9.56 4.64
CA ALA A 400 5.89 9.56 3.55
C ALA A 400 7.25 8.96 3.95
N ASN A 401 7.66 9.14 5.21
CA ASN A 401 8.90 8.58 5.74
C ASN A 401 8.79 7.07 6.02
N LEU A 402 7.61 6.57 6.43
CA LEU A 402 7.39 5.13 6.54
C LEU A 402 7.45 4.46 5.16
N PHE A 403 6.87 5.07 4.12
CA PHE A 403 6.98 4.57 2.74
C PHE A 403 8.42 4.65 2.19
N ARG A 404 9.27 5.56 2.70
CA ARG A 404 10.71 5.60 2.41
C ARG A 404 11.43 4.41 3.05
N GLU A 405 11.16 4.17 4.33
CA GLU A 405 11.79 3.09 5.12
C GLU A 405 11.42 1.71 4.54
N ASP A 406 10.13 1.48 4.29
CA ASP A 406 9.59 0.26 3.63
C ASP A 406 9.98 0.14 2.13
N TRP A 407 10.65 1.15 1.55
CA TRP A 407 11.29 1.05 0.23
C TRP A 407 12.78 0.73 0.34
N GLU A 408 13.49 1.33 1.29
CA GLU A 408 14.88 1.00 1.60
C GLU A 408 15.01 -0.46 2.08
N ASP A 409 14.05 -0.96 2.86
CA ASP A 409 13.99 -2.37 3.30
C ASP A 409 13.61 -3.32 2.13
N PHE A 410 12.75 -2.88 1.21
CA PHE A 410 12.43 -3.61 -0.03
C PHE A 410 13.66 -3.72 -0.95
N GLU A 411 14.40 -2.63 -1.15
CA GLU A 411 15.63 -2.61 -1.96
C GLU A 411 16.69 -3.53 -1.34
N GLN A 412 16.92 -3.46 -0.03
CA GLN A 412 17.85 -4.35 0.68
C GLN A 412 17.47 -5.84 0.53
N PHE A 413 16.19 -6.18 0.69
CA PHE A 413 15.69 -7.55 0.58
C PHE A 413 15.89 -8.13 -0.83
N PHE A 414 15.45 -7.43 -1.88
CA PHE A 414 15.61 -7.92 -3.26
C PHE A 414 17.07 -7.84 -3.75
N GLN A 415 17.88 -6.93 -3.23
CA GLN A 415 19.31 -6.88 -3.52
C GLN A 415 20.02 -8.13 -2.98
N GLN A 416 19.73 -8.56 -1.74
CA GLN A 416 20.27 -9.80 -1.17
C GLN A 416 19.83 -11.04 -1.94
N LEU A 417 18.52 -11.16 -2.23
CA LEU A 417 18.01 -12.24 -3.09
C LEU A 417 18.71 -12.29 -4.46
N SER A 418 18.98 -11.14 -5.09
CA SER A 418 19.70 -11.10 -6.38
C SER A 418 21.15 -11.62 -6.29
N TRP A 419 21.75 -11.60 -5.10
CA TRP A 419 23.06 -12.19 -4.86
C TRP A 419 22.98 -13.68 -4.55
N ARG A 420 21.98 -14.10 -3.77
CA ARG A 420 21.78 -15.49 -3.30
C ARG A 420 21.20 -16.42 -4.37
N ILE A 421 20.38 -15.88 -5.27
CA ILE A 421 19.72 -16.59 -6.37
C ILE A 421 20.08 -15.90 -7.70
N PRO A 422 21.22 -16.23 -8.34
CA PRO A 422 21.57 -15.64 -9.64
C PRO A 422 20.64 -16.09 -10.77
N ALA A 423 20.07 -17.28 -10.68
CA ALA A 423 18.99 -17.80 -11.53
C ALA A 423 18.13 -18.80 -10.75
N LEU A 424 16.89 -19.01 -11.20
CA LEU A 424 15.86 -19.84 -10.55
C LEU A 424 15.04 -20.60 -11.61
N GLU A 425 14.78 -21.90 -11.41
CA GLU A 425 14.00 -22.72 -12.36
C GLU A 425 12.54 -22.23 -12.53
N GLU A 426 11.99 -22.29 -13.73
CA GLU A 426 10.57 -21.97 -13.95
C GLU A 426 9.64 -22.97 -13.22
N ASN A 427 8.49 -22.48 -12.78
CA ASN A 427 7.45 -23.17 -12.01
C ASN A 427 7.74 -23.32 -10.50
N THR A 428 8.83 -22.71 -10.00
CA THR A 428 9.16 -22.69 -8.56
C THR A 428 8.16 -21.90 -7.73
N LEU A 429 7.67 -22.55 -6.67
CA LEU A 429 6.95 -21.94 -5.57
C LEU A 429 7.94 -21.32 -4.58
N LEU A 430 7.73 -20.06 -4.22
CA LEU A 430 8.48 -19.39 -3.15
C LEU A 430 7.59 -19.32 -1.91
N VAL A 431 8.11 -19.69 -0.74
CA VAL A 431 7.35 -19.74 0.51
C VAL A 431 8.13 -19.11 1.65
N THR A 432 7.45 -18.25 2.41
CA THR A 432 7.89 -17.64 3.66
C THR A 432 6.67 -17.51 4.57
N ASP A 433 6.83 -17.21 5.86
CA ASP A 433 5.67 -17.05 6.75
C ASP A 433 5.03 -15.67 6.58
N GLN A 434 5.82 -14.63 6.82
CA GLN A 434 5.51 -13.24 6.51
C GLN A 434 6.84 -12.49 6.32
N LEU A 435 6.92 -11.56 5.35
CA LEU A 435 8.07 -10.66 5.23
C LEU A 435 7.85 -9.36 6.01
N PRO A 436 8.92 -8.73 6.53
CA PRO A 436 8.88 -7.47 7.29
C PRO A 436 8.68 -6.24 6.37
N LEU A 437 7.69 -6.31 5.48
CA LEU A 437 7.44 -5.36 4.39
C LEU A 437 5.95 -4.94 4.43
N GLU A 438 5.64 -3.82 5.08
CA GLU A 438 4.30 -3.38 5.49
C GLU A 438 3.40 -3.02 4.29
N TYR A 439 3.92 -2.32 3.26
CA TYR A 439 3.12 -1.87 2.12
C TYR A 439 3.10 -2.86 0.95
N TYR A 440 3.25 -4.15 1.23
CA TYR A 440 3.29 -5.20 0.22
C TYR A 440 2.40 -6.41 0.59
N SER A 441 2.49 -7.45 -0.21
CA SER A 441 1.78 -8.72 -0.07
C SER A 441 2.46 -9.77 -0.93
N ASP A 442 2.32 -11.04 -0.59
CA ASP A 442 2.80 -12.16 -1.41
C ASP A 442 2.36 -12.06 -2.89
N ASN A 443 1.11 -11.68 -3.15
CA ASN A 443 0.59 -11.42 -4.49
C ASN A 443 1.31 -10.25 -5.18
N SER A 444 1.62 -9.14 -4.50
CA SER A 444 2.31 -8.01 -5.14
C SER A 444 3.80 -8.29 -5.38
N LEU A 445 4.46 -8.97 -4.44
CA LEU A 445 5.85 -9.40 -4.56
C LEU A 445 6.04 -10.55 -5.56
N SER A 446 5.02 -11.39 -5.80
CA SER A 446 5.06 -12.38 -6.89
C SER A 446 5.34 -11.71 -8.24
N ALA A 447 4.75 -10.54 -8.52
CA ALA A 447 5.06 -9.78 -9.73
C ALA A 447 6.52 -9.26 -9.77
N VAL A 448 7.13 -9.01 -8.60
CA VAL A 448 8.54 -8.59 -8.49
C VAL A 448 9.48 -9.76 -8.79
N PHE A 449 9.24 -10.93 -8.19
CA PHE A 449 10.00 -12.17 -8.50
C PHE A 449 9.91 -12.52 -9.99
N ASN A 450 8.73 -12.43 -10.60
CA ASN A 450 8.61 -12.63 -12.05
C ASN A 450 9.33 -11.51 -12.82
N TRP A 451 9.25 -10.24 -12.41
CA TRP A 451 10.01 -9.19 -13.09
C TRP A 451 11.53 -9.49 -13.10
N ILE A 452 12.09 -9.98 -11.99
CA ILE A 452 13.51 -10.33 -11.86
C ILE A 452 13.87 -11.55 -12.71
N TYR A 453 13.22 -12.69 -12.50
CA TYR A 453 13.69 -13.99 -13.01
C TYR A 453 13.07 -14.41 -14.35
N ASP A 454 12.01 -13.75 -14.81
CA ASP A 454 11.38 -14.02 -16.11
C ASP A 454 12.19 -13.42 -17.28
N THR A 455 13.38 -13.98 -17.53
CA THR A 455 14.29 -13.57 -18.61
C THR A 455 13.95 -14.18 -19.97
N GLY A 456 13.01 -15.14 -19.98
CA GLY A 456 12.58 -15.85 -21.19
C GLY A 456 11.78 -14.97 -22.16
N SER A 457 12.00 -15.15 -23.46
CA SER A 457 11.22 -14.44 -24.49
C SER A 457 9.83 -15.06 -24.67
N ARG A 458 8.93 -14.85 -23.69
CA ARG A 458 7.54 -15.37 -23.75
C ARG A 458 6.79 -14.89 -24.98
N GLN A 459 5.89 -15.74 -25.47
CA GLN A 459 4.99 -15.38 -26.55
C GLN A 459 3.89 -14.45 -26.05
N LYS A 460 3.38 -13.58 -26.92
CA LYS A 460 2.42 -12.51 -26.53
C LYS A 460 1.06 -13.01 -26.03
N ASP A 461 0.72 -14.25 -26.37
CA ASP A 461 -0.50 -14.93 -25.93
C ASP A 461 -0.23 -16.03 -24.89
N ASP A 462 1.01 -16.09 -24.36
CA ASP A 462 1.35 -16.91 -23.20
C ASP A 462 0.70 -16.32 -21.93
N THR A 463 0.21 -17.21 -21.08
CA THR A 463 -0.49 -16.89 -19.84
C THR A 463 0.14 -17.56 -18.63
N ASP A 464 1.24 -18.28 -18.79
CA ASP A 464 1.82 -19.01 -17.67
C ASP A 464 2.76 -18.10 -16.86
N MET A 465 2.76 -18.30 -15.54
CA MET A 465 3.52 -17.51 -14.58
C MET A 465 4.51 -18.45 -13.86
N PRO A 466 5.83 -18.30 -14.08
CA PRO A 466 6.84 -19.24 -13.60
C PRO A 466 7.08 -19.18 -12.08
N TYR A 467 6.85 -18.04 -11.43
CA TYR A 467 7.14 -17.89 -9.99
C TYR A 467 5.92 -17.43 -9.22
N LEU A 468 5.70 -17.96 -8.01
CA LEU A 468 4.62 -17.54 -7.13
C LEU A 468 5.09 -17.52 -5.68
N LEU A 469 4.99 -16.35 -5.03
CA LEU A 469 5.23 -16.22 -3.60
C LEU A 469 3.93 -16.49 -2.83
N ASN A 470 4.01 -17.29 -1.77
CA ASN A 470 2.94 -17.46 -0.78
C ASN A 470 3.47 -17.14 0.62
N TYR A 471 2.68 -16.39 1.40
CA TYR A 471 2.88 -16.24 2.85
C TYR A 471 2.08 -17.33 3.59
N THR A 472 2.69 -18.16 4.44
CA THR A 472 1.95 -19.22 5.14
C THR A 472 0.84 -18.66 6.02
N GLU A 473 1.08 -17.54 6.72
CA GLU A 473 0.06 -16.79 7.48
C GLU A 473 -1.22 -16.48 6.67
N SER A 474 -1.07 -16.18 5.37
CA SER A 474 -2.17 -15.73 4.50
C SER A 474 -2.73 -16.81 3.55
N ARG A 475 -2.07 -17.96 3.43
CA ARG A 475 -2.32 -18.93 2.34
C ARG A 475 -2.53 -20.37 2.79
N LEU A 476 -1.89 -20.79 3.88
CA LEU A 476 -1.85 -22.19 4.30
C LEU A 476 -3.23 -22.66 4.80
N GLY A 477 -3.63 -23.88 4.43
CA GLY A 477 -4.98 -24.40 4.64
C GLY A 477 -6.07 -23.70 3.81
N HIS A 478 -5.71 -22.85 2.84
CA HIS A 478 -6.64 -22.08 2.00
C HIS A 478 -6.34 -22.23 0.50
N SER A 479 -5.49 -21.38 -0.07
CA SER A 479 -5.06 -21.46 -1.47
C SER A 479 -3.75 -22.23 -1.65
N LEU A 480 -2.99 -22.37 -0.56
CA LEU A 480 -1.92 -23.35 -0.40
C LEU A 480 -2.46 -24.41 0.57
N ALA A 481 -2.72 -25.63 0.10
CA ALA A 481 -3.41 -26.63 0.91
C ALA A 481 -2.54 -27.19 2.05
N SER A 482 -1.25 -27.40 1.76
CA SER A 482 -0.26 -28.07 2.59
C SER A 482 1.15 -27.74 2.07
N LEU A 483 2.18 -27.95 2.90
CA LEU A 483 3.60 -27.92 2.52
C LEU A 483 4.20 -29.32 2.26
N GLU A 484 3.36 -30.36 2.39
CA GLU A 484 3.65 -31.74 1.99
C GLU A 484 4.02 -31.82 0.50
N SER A 485 5.01 -32.65 0.14
CA SER A 485 5.35 -32.99 -1.25
C SER A 485 4.12 -33.50 -2.04
N GLY A 486 4.09 -33.25 -3.34
CA GLY A 486 2.99 -33.60 -4.24
C GLY A 486 1.77 -32.67 -4.17
N THR A 487 1.80 -31.60 -3.35
CA THR A 487 0.69 -30.65 -3.25
C THR A 487 0.66 -29.76 -4.50
N ALA A 488 -0.22 -30.09 -5.44
CA ALA A 488 -0.40 -29.33 -6.68
C ALA A 488 -1.04 -27.95 -6.45
N ILE A 489 -0.50 -26.92 -7.10
CA ILE A 489 -0.89 -25.52 -6.96
C ILE A 489 -1.29 -24.94 -8.33
N ASN A 490 -2.43 -24.24 -8.34
CA ASN A 490 -2.94 -23.54 -9.52
C ASN A 490 -3.50 -22.18 -9.07
N HIS A 491 -2.79 -21.09 -9.38
CA HIS A 491 -3.12 -19.74 -8.90
C HIS A 491 -3.40 -18.79 -10.07
N ASN A 492 -4.63 -18.26 -10.15
CA ASN A 492 -5.04 -17.34 -11.21
C ASN A 492 -4.64 -15.89 -10.90
N TYR A 493 -3.51 -15.47 -11.46
CA TYR A 493 -2.92 -14.15 -11.32
C TYR A 493 -3.39 -13.18 -12.41
N ARG A 494 -4.66 -12.75 -12.30
CA ARG A 494 -5.34 -11.84 -13.26
C ARG A 494 -5.47 -12.42 -14.67
N ILE A 495 -4.47 -12.15 -15.51
CA ILE A 495 -4.39 -12.60 -16.91
C ILE A 495 -3.29 -13.64 -17.13
N TYR A 496 -2.59 -14.00 -16.05
CA TYR A 496 -1.64 -15.10 -15.98
C TYR A 496 -2.13 -16.15 -14.96
N THR A 497 -1.54 -17.35 -15.00
CA THR A 497 -1.82 -18.45 -14.07
C THR A 497 -0.51 -19.17 -13.73
N PHE A 498 -0.16 -19.23 -12.44
CA PHE A 498 0.92 -20.11 -11.96
C PHE A 498 0.42 -21.55 -11.86
N LYS A 499 1.24 -22.51 -12.26
CA LYS A 499 0.99 -23.95 -12.16
C LYS A 499 2.27 -24.62 -11.68
N GLY A 500 2.21 -25.36 -10.59
CA GLY A 500 3.37 -26.07 -10.02
C GLY A 500 2.95 -27.00 -8.90
N SER A 501 3.90 -27.44 -8.10
CA SER A 501 3.65 -28.16 -6.84
C SER A 501 4.70 -27.81 -5.80
N THR A 502 4.46 -28.23 -4.56
CA THR A 502 5.44 -28.22 -3.46
C THR A 502 6.66 -29.12 -3.70
N ASP A 503 6.74 -29.86 -4.81
CA ASP A 503 7.94 -30.61 -5.20
C ASP A 503 9.03 -29.71 -5.80
N GLN A 504 8.65 -28.51 -6.26
CA GLN A 504 9.56 -27.44 -6.69
C GLN A 504 9.29 -26.19 -5.84
N MET A 505 9.67 -26.22 -4.56
CA MET A 505 9.54 -25.06 -3.68
C MET A 505 10.83 -24.68 -2.95
N VAL A 506 11.07 -23.38 -2.86
CA VAL A 506 12.14 -22.78 -2.03
C VAL A 506 11.47 -22.17 -0.80
N LEU A 507 11.82 -22.68 0.39
CA LEU A 507 11.43 -22.05 1.66
C LEU A 507 12.49 -20.99 2.04
N PHE A 508 12.09 -19.85 2.61
CA PHE A 508 13.01 -18.80 3.02
C PHE A 508 12.44 -17.90 4.13
N TYR A 509 13.31 -17.20 4.86
CA TYR A 509 12.93 -16.16 5.83
C TYR A 509 13.80 -14.89 5.70
N TYR A 510 13.30 -13.79 6.27
CA TYR A 510 14.06 -12.54 6.37
C TYR A 510 13.74 -11.85 7.70
N ALA A 511 14.76 -11.69 8.54
CA ALA A 511 14.64 -11.20 9.92
C ALA A 511 15.65 -10.07 10.20
N PRO A 512 15.47 -8.87 9.63
CA PRO A 512 16.41 -7.76 9.79
C PRO A 512 16.61 -7.40 11.27
N PRO A 513 17.86 -7.11 11.72
CA PRO A 513 19.04 -6.82 10.90
C PRO A 513 19.85 -8.04 10.41
N GLY A 514 19.35 -9.27 10.55
CA GLY A 514 19.90 -10.44 9.84
C GLY A 514 19.73 -10.37 8.32
N CYS A 515 20.49 -11.20 7.60
CA CYS A 515 20.47 -11.29 6.15
C CYS A 515 19.25 -12.07 5.62
N VAL A 516 19.17 -12.35 4.31
CA VAL A 516 18.11 -13.22 3.75
C VAL A 516 18.54 -14.67 3.85
N HIS A 517 17.73 -15.51 4.50
CA HIS A 517 18.04 -16.93 4.68
C HIS A 517 17.16 -17.77 3.77
N LEU A 518 17.76 -18.49 2.82
CA LEU A 518 17.09 -19.63 2.19
C LEU A 518 17.23 -20.83 3.13
N VAL A 519 16.16 -21.62 3.24
CA VAL A 519 16.11 -22.77 4.15
C VAL A 519 16.93 -23.91 3.59
N ASP A 520 17.99 -24.24 4.32
CA ASP A 520 18.81 -25.43 4.15
C ASP A 520 18.00 -26.69 4.51
N PRO A 521 17.80 -27.66 3.59
CA PRO A 521 16.93 -28.80 3.83
C PRO A 521 17.46 -29.78 4.88
N ASP A 522 18.79 -29.81 5.10
CA ASP A 522 19.44 -30.75 6.02
C ASP A 522 19.71 -30.12 7.40
N LEU A 523 20.03 -28.82 7.45
CA LEU A 523 20.43 -28.12 8.68
C LEU A 523 19.34 -27.24 9.32
N ASP A 524 18.52 -26.53 8.52
CA ASP A 524 17.59 -25.53 9.09
C ASP A 524 16.36 -26.15 9.79
N GLY A 525 16.18 -27.47 9.72
CA GLY A 525 15.26 -28.21 10.59
C GLY A 525 15.50 -27.98 12.09
N ASP A 526 16.73 -27.61 12.47
CA ASP A 526 17.12 -27.24 13.84
C ASP A 526 17.40 -25.74 14.03
N ASN A 527 17.23 -24.89 13.00
CA ASN A 527 17.49 -23.45 13.10
C ASN A 527 16.48 -22.77 14.04
N PRO A 528 16.92 -22.14 15.13
CA PRO A 528 16.03 -21.62 16.16
C PRO A 528 15.26 -20.35 15.77
N LEU A 529 15.72 -19.61 14.75
CA LEU A 529 15.09 -18.37 14.27
C LEU A 529 14.15 -18.57 13.08
N LEU A 530 14.30 -19.67 12.32
CA LEU A 530 13.33 -20.07 11.30
C LEU A 530 11.92 -20.23 11.91
N PRO A 531 10.85 -19.60 11.36
CA PRO A 531 9.48 -19.78 11.86
C PRO A 531 9.06 -21.24 11.92
N ALA A 532 8.36 -21.64 12.99
CA ALA A 532 8.07 -23.05 13.27
C ALA A 532 7.32 -23.78 12.14
N VAL A 533 6.45 -23.07 11.39
CA VAL A 533 5.72 -23.61 10.24
C VAL A 533 6.64 -23.91 9.04
N LEU A 534 7.73 -23.15 8.86
CA LEU A 534 8.72 -23.44 7.83
C LEU A 534 9.68 -24.55 8.29
N ARG A 535 10.06 -24.54 9.58
CA ARG A 535 10.94 -25.55 10.20
C ARG A 535 10.36 -26.97 10.13
N GLU A 536 9.05 -27.13 10.33
CA GLU A 536 8.35 -28.42 10.21
C GLU A 536 8.50 -29.06 8.81
N TYR A 537 8.75 -28.24 7.77
CA TYR A 537 8.89 -28.67 6.38
C TYR A 537 10.26 -28.31 5.76
N ALA A 538 11.29 -28.05 6.58
CA ALA A 538 12.59 -27.59 6.09
C ALA A 538 13.18 -28.52 5.01
N ALA A 539 13.16 -29.83 5.25
CA ALA A 539 13.60 -30.88 4.31
C ALA A 539 12.76 -31.01 3.02
N ASN A 540 11.69 -30.22 2.85
CA ASN A 540 10.96 -30.09 1.58
C ASN A 540 11.38 -28.83 0.79
N SER A 541 12.32 -28.01 1.31
CA SER A 541 12.98 -26.94 0.56
C SER A 541 13.87 -27.54 -0.54
N ARG A 542 13.99 -26.84 -1.68
CA ARG A 542 14.70 -27.31 -2.87
C ARG A 542 15.67 -26.25 -3.37
N ASP A 543 16.89 -26.32 -2.85
CA ASP A 543 18.05 -25.52 -3.24
C ASP A 543 18.49 -25.78 -4.68
N ASP A 544 18.40 -27.03 -5.16
CA ASP A 544 18.79 -27.45 -6.52
C ASP A 544 18.00 -26.79 -7.68
N LEU A 545 16.98 -25.98 -7.36
CA LEU A 545 16.27 -25.09 -8.29
C LEU A 545 17.07 -23.81 -8.61
N ILE A 546 18.19 -23.57 -7.93
CA ILE A 546 19.01 -22.35 -7.99
C ILE A 546 20.26 -22.59 -8.85
N SER A 547 20.68 -21.57 -9.60
CA SER A 547 21.88 -21.63 -10.46
C SER A 547 22.76 -20.40 -10.25
N ALA A 548 24.08 -20.61 -10.26
CA ALA A 548 25.08 -19.54 -10.22
C ALA A 548 25.33 -18.83 -11.57
N ASP A 549 24.82 -19.35 -12.69
CA ASP A 549 24.85 -18.64 -13.97
C ASP A 549 23.79 -17.52 -13.95
N PRO A 550 24.14 -16.22 -14.00
CA PRO A 550 23.19 -15.16 -13.71
C PRO A 550 22.14 -14.96 -14.83
N GLN A 551 20.88 -15.23 -14.51
CA GLN A 551 19.73 -15.08 -15.41
C GLN A 551 18.66 -14.22 -14.72
N GLN A 552 18.95 -12.91 -14.66
CA GLN A 552 18.09 -11.87 -14.10
C GLN A 552 17.89 -10.73 -15.12
N ASN A 553 16.71 -10.13 -15.14
CA ASN A 553 16.45 -8.90 -15.87
C ASN A 553 17.11 -7.69 -15.18
N GLN A 554 17.62 -6.73 -15.97
CA GLN A 554 18.12 -5.47 -15.43
C GLN A 554 16.95 -4.56 -15.03
N ILE A 555 16.76 -4.31 -13.73
CA ILE A 555 15.63 -3.54 -13.19
C ILE A 555 16.11 -2.39 -12.31
N PHE A 556 15.40 -1.26 -12.36
CA PHE A 556 15.79 0.02 -11.74
C PHE A 556 15.94 0.02 -10.20
N PHE A 557 15.40 -1.00 -9.49
CA PHE A 557 15.51 -1.13 -8.03
C PHE A 557 16.60 -2.12 -7.59
N LEU A 558 17.18 -2.89 -8.52
CA LEU A 558 18.41 -3.66 -8.25
C LEU A 558 19.59 -2.75 -8.57
N SER A 559 20.35 -2.40 -7.54
CA SER A 559 21.42 -1.41 -7.64
C SER A 559 22.77 -2.04 -7.94
N GLU A 560 23.70 -1.27 -8.48
CA GLU A 560 25.14 -1.59 -8.47
C GLU A 560 25.71 -1.33 -7.06
N ALA A 561 25.10 -1.95 -6.04
CA ALA A 561 25.47 -1.78 -4.64
C ALA A 561 26.96 -2.13 -4.40
N PRO A 562 27.65 -1.45 -3.47
CA PRO A 562 28.99 -1.85 -3.06
C PRO A 562 28.98 -3.29 -2.52
N ALA A 563 29.68 -4.18 -3.23
CA ALA A 563 29.88 -5.59 -2.91
C ALA A 563 30.79 -5.79 -1.67
N ASN A 564 30.41 -5.17 -0.54
CA ASN A 564 31.25 -5.03 0.65
C ASN A 564 30.44 -4.73 1.93
N SER A 565 29.38 -5.49 2.16
CA SER A 565 28.69 -5.64 3.46
C SER A 565 28.79 -7.09 3.93
N TRP A 566 28.49 -7.35 5.20
CA TRP A 566 28.46 -8.72 5.74
C TRP A 566 27.51 -9.61 4.91
N CYS A 567 26.26 -9.16 4.71
CA CYS A 567 25.29 -9.91 3.93
C CYS A 567 25.75 -10.16 2.48
N TYR A 568 26.43 -9.23 1.82
CA TYR A 568 26.98 -9.51 0.47
C TYR A 568 27.89 -10.74 0.46
N TYR A 569 28.80 -10.87 1.42
CA TYR A 569 29.69 -12.02 1.48
C TYR A 569 28.98 -13.28 2.01
N TYR A 570 28.00 -13.15 2.92
CA TYR A 570 27.17 -14.27 3.37
C TYR A 570 26.30 -14.86 2.24
N GLU A 571 25.54 -14.04 1.49
CA GLU A 571 24.69 -14.53 0.39
C GLU A 571 25.51 -15.27 -0.67
N LYS A 572 26.73 -14.79 -0.95
CA LYS A 572 27.67 -15.45 -1.86
C LYS A 572 28.33 -16.69 -1.27
N ALA A 573 28.58 -16.73 0.03
CA ALA A 573 29.16 -17.89 0.70
C ALA A 573 28.14 -19.03 0.86
N SER A 574 26.88 -18.72 1.18
CA SER A 574 25.78 -19.69 1.23
C SER A 574 25.56 -20.34 -0.13
N LEU A 575 25.46 -19.55 -1.21
CA LEU A 575 25.40 -20.06 -2.59
C LEU A 575 26.66 -20.85 -3.01
N ALA A 576 27.84 -20.47 -2.53
CA ALA A 576 29.08 -21.20 -2.84
C ALA A 576 29.18 -22.53 -2.08
N ALA A 577 28.62 -22.62 -0.86
CA ALA A 577 28.51 -23.85 -0.09
C ALA A 577 27.52 -24.85 -0.71
N GLU A 578 26.30 -24.39 -1.03
CA GLU A 578 25.27 -25.11 -1.79
C GLU A 578 25.83 -25.77 -3.07
N LEU A 579 26.69 -25.04 -3.79
CA LEU A 579 27.32 -25.52 -5.03
C LEU A 579 28.66 -26.26 -4.82
N GLY A 580 29.00 -26.62 -3.59
CA GLY A 580 30.18 -27.43 -3.25
C GLY A 580 31.53 -26.76 -3.46
N LYS A 581 31.60 -25.42 -3.49
CA LYS A 581 32.79 -24.62 -3.86
C LYS A 581 33.55 -24.11 -2.65
N TRP A 582 34.07 -25.02 -1.84
CA TRP A 582 34.61 -24.72 -0.51
C TRP A 582 35.78 -23.71 -0.52
N GLU A 583 36.61 -23.69 -1.56
CA GLU A 583 37.66 -22.67 -1.73
C GLU A 583 37.10 -21.26 -2.02
N GLU A 584 35.96 -21.15 -2.73
CA GLU A 584 35.27 -19.87 -2.96
C GLU A 584 34.67 -19.35 -1.63
N VAL A 585 34.07 -20.24 -0.83
CA VAL A 585 33.59 -19.93 0.53
C VAL A 585 34.70 -19.38 1.43
N VAL A 586 35.86 -20.04 1.48
CA VAL A 586 37.02 -19.59 2.28
C VAL A 586 37.61 -18.27 1.75
N GLN A 587 37.62 -18.05 0.43
CA GLN A 587 38.02 -16.77 -0.14
C GLN A 587 37.07 -15.62 0.27
N LEU A 588 35.76 -15.88 0.31
CA LEU A 588 34.75 -14.94 0.76
C LEU A 588 34.87 -14.66 2.27
N ALA A 589 35.06 -15.70 3.09
CA ALA A 589 35.33 -15.59 4.54
C ALA A 589 36.52 -14.66 4.81
N GLY A 590 37.60 -14.85 4.04
CA GLY A 590 38.81 -14.04 4.09
C GLY A 590 38.60 -12.55 3.74
N SER A 591 37.42 -12.15 3.26
CA SER A 591 37.01 -10.74 3.09
C SER A 591 35.95 -10.33 4.11
N ALA A 592 34.96 -11.18 4.37
CA ALA A 592 33.86 -10.94 5.31
C ALA A 592 34.36 -10.60 6.72
N PHE A 593 35.24 -11.44 7.30
CA PHE A 593 35.79 -11.25 8.64
C PHE A 593 36.86 -10.13 8.74
N LYS A 594 36.99 -9.29 7.71
CA LYS A 594 37.82 -8.06 7.72
C LYS A 594 36.99 -6.77 7.67
N LEU A 595 35.66 -6.87 7.64
CA LEU A 595 34.76 -5.73 7.71
C LEU A 595 34.66 -5.18 9.14
N ASP A 596 34.15 -3.95 9.25
CA ASP A 596 33.62 -3.35 10.50
C ASP A 596 32.12 -3.67 10.66
N ASP A 597 31.66 -4.71 9.96
CA ASP A 597 30.29 -5.19 9.80
C ASP A 597 30.29 -6.71 10.07
N HIS A 598 29.23 -7.23 10.69
CA HIS A 598 29.27 -8.52 11.37
C HIS A 598 27.91 -9.23 11.33
N PRO A 599 27.88 -10.56 11.52
CA PRO A 599 26.62 -11.31 11.53
C PRO A 599 25.65 -10.82 12.60
N ASN A 600 24.36 -10.82 12.25
CA ASN A 600 23.26 -10.47 13.16
C ASN A 600 22.39 -11.70 13.50
N ASP A 601 22.31 -12.69 12.60
CA ASP A 601 21.94 -14.07 12.92
C ASP A 601 23.22 -14.90 13.18
N ALA A 602 23.19 -15.87 14.08
CA ALA A 602 24.35 -16.73 14.32
C ALA A 602 24.49 -17.82 13.24
N SER A 603 23.39 -18.23 12.59
CA SER A 603 23.40 -19.18 11.46
C SER A 603 24.19 -18.64 10.25
N GLU A 604 24.37 -17.31 10.14
CA GLU A 604 25.20 -16.67 9.10
C GLU A 604 26.68 -17.11 9.14
N ARG A 605 27.13 -17.78 10.22
CA ARG A 605 28.46 -18.43 10.30
C ARG A 605 28.51 -19.84 9.67
N ILE A 606 27.38 -20.51 9.49
CA ILE A 606 27.33 -21.94 9.12
C ILE A 606 28.06 -22.24 7.80
N PRO A 607 27.83 -21.51 6.67
CA PRO A 607 28.56 -21.76 5.43
C PRO A 607 30.08 -21.60 5.61
N PHE A 608 30.51 -20.66 6.44
CA PHE A 608 31.94 -20.43 6.71
C PHE A 608 32.56 -21.52 7.59
N ILE A 609 31.85 -22.03 8.60
CA ILE A 609 32.27 -23.20 9.40
C ILE A 609 32.50 -24.40 8.47
N GLU A 610 31.53 -24.66 7.59
CA GLU A 610 31.58 -25.77 6.65
C GLU A 610 32.72 -25.62 5.63
N GLY A 611 32.88 -24.44 5.02
CA GLY A 611 33.95 -24.15 4.07
C GLY A 611 35.34 -24.31 4.67
N TYR A 612 35.56 -23.85 5.90
CA TYR A 612 36.81 -24.09 6.62
C TYR A 612 37.03 -25.59 6.91
N ALA A 613 36.01 -26.31 7.39
CA ALA A 613 36.13 -27.73 7.68
C ALA A 613 36.39 -28.59 6.43
N ARG A 614 35.64 -28.38 5.34
CA ARG A 614 35.78 -29.14 4.09
C ARG A 614 37.08 -28.83 3.33
N THR A 615 37.69 -27.65 3.53
CA THR A 615 39.05 -27.34 3.05
C THR A 615 40.16 -27.80 4.00
N GLY A 616 39.83 -28.28 5.20
CA GLY A 616 40.78 -28.81 6.19
C GLY A 616 41.35 -27.79 7.17
N ASP A 617 40.80 -26.56 7.22
CA ASP A 617 41.09 -25.54 8.23
C ASP A 617 40.23 -25.77 9.48
N TRP A 618 40.57 -26.85 10.20
CA TRP A 618 39.85 -27.28 11.40
C TRP A 618 39.91 -26.24 12.54
N GLU A 619 40.95 -25.40 12.60
CA GLU A 619 41.09 -24.39 13.66
C GLU A 619 40.05 -23.27 13.52
N ASN A 620 39.86 -22.73 12.31
CA ASN A 620 38.84 -21.71 12.06
C ASN A 620 37.41 -22.28 12.13
N ALA A 621 37.18 -23.52 11.65
CA ALA A 621 35.89 -24.19 11.79
C ALA A 621 35.48 -24.39 13.26
N LEU A 622 36.42 -24.84 14.11
CA LEU A 622 36.20 -24.96 15.56
C LEU A 622 35.97 -23.59 16.23
N GLY A 623 36.70 -22.56 15.81
CA GLY A 623 36.53 -21.19 16.32
C GLY A 623 35.12 -20.64 16.08
N LEU A 624 34.66 -20.64 14.83
CA LEU A 624 33.33 -20.14 14.46
C LEU A 624 32.20 -21.00 15.04
N SER A 625 32.39 -22.31 15.19
CA SER A 625 31.41 -23.19 15.86
C SER A 625 31.20 -22.79 17.32
N ARG A 626 32.29 -22.49 18.04
CA ARG A 626 32.25 -22.01 19.43
C ARG A 626 31.62 -20.63 19.55
N GLU A 627 31.92 -19.71 18.63
CA GLU A 627 31.23 -18.40 18.58
C GLU A 627 29.71 -18.57 18.42
N THR A 628 29.29 -19.42 17.49
CA THR A 628 27.88 -19.68 17.18
C THR A 628 27.15 -20.26 18.40
N ALA A 629 27.71 -21.29 19.04
CA ALA A 629 27.16 -21.87 20.26
C ALA A 629 27.16 -20.89 21.45
N ALA A 630 28.13 -19.96 21.52
CA ALA A 630 28.20 -18.95 22.58
C ALA A 630 27.14 -17.84 22.45
N VAL A 631 26.52 -17.65 21.28
CA VAL A 631 25.38 -16.74 21.11
C VAL A 631 24.12 -17.32 21.79
N SER A 632 23.85 -18.61 21.58
CA SER A 632 22.72 -19.31 22.20
C SER A 632 22.89 -20.83 22.16
N PRO A 633 22.55 -21.56 23.26
CA PRO A 633 22.53 -23.02 23.24
C PRO A 633 21.50 -23.60 22.26
N LEU A 634 20.55 -22.78 21.76
CA LEU A 634 19.57 -23.22 20.77
C LEU A 634 20.18 -23.55 19.40
N TYR A 635 21.43 -23.16 19.12
CA TYR A 635 22.16 -23.59 17.91
C TYR A 635 22.91 -24.93 18.09
N GLN A 636 22.93 -25.52 19.30
CA GLN A 636 23.66 -26.77 19.53
C GLN A 636 23.19 -27.93 18.65
N PRO A 637 21.88 -28.18 18.43
CA PRO A 637 21.43 -29.27 17.54
C PRO A 637 21.88 -29.07 16.09
N MET A 638 21.65 -27.87 15.52
CA MET A 638 22.09 -27.49 14.16
C MET A 638 23.60 -27.66 13.97
N LEU A 639 24.41 -27.26 14.97
CA LEU A 639 25.85 -27.48 14.96
C LEU A 639 26.25 -28.95 15.13
N CYS A 640 25.48 -29.75 15.88
CA CYS A 640 25.71 -31.18 16.01
C CYS A 640 25.49 -31.91 14.69
N ASN A 641 24.39 -31.62 13.97
CA ASN A 641 24.11 -32.20 12.65
C ASN A 641 25.24 -31.86 11.68
N LEU A 642 25.55 -30.57 11.50
CA LEU A 642 26.66 -30.08 10.67
C LEU A 642 27.99 -30.80 10.96
N TRP A 643 28.34 -31.00 12.23
CA TRP A 643 29.58 -31.70 12.59
C TRP A 643 29.50 -33.23 12.42
N GLN A 644 28.32 -33.84 12.50
CA GLN A 644 28.11 -35.26 12.13
C GLN A 644 28.30 -35.45 10.62
N ASP A 645 27.75 -34.55 9.80
CA ASP A 645 27.88 -34.60 8.33
C ASP A 645 29.32 -34.32 7.88
N LEU A 646 29.96 -33.29 8.45
CA LEU A 646 31.39 -33.05 8.26
C LEU A 646 32.25 -34.25 8.69
N ALA A 647 31.89 -34.96 9.76
CA ALA A 647 32.58 -36.17 10.18
C ALA A 647 32.33 -37.37 9.25
N ALA A 648 31.18 -37.45 8.58
CA ALA A 648 30.87 -38.48 7.61
C ALA A 648 31.55 -38.24 6.24
N GLU A 649 31.48 -37.01 5.72
CA GLU A 649 31.78 -36.72 4.32
C GLU A 649 33.19 -36.22 4.02
N THR A 650 33.87 -35.56 4.98
CA THR A 650 35.22 -35.01 4.73
C THR A 650 36.29 -36.09 4.67
N THR A 651 37.40 -35.81 3.98
CA THR A 651 38.51 -36.77 3.85
C THR A 651 39.17 -37.07 5.20
N ASP A 652 39.30 -38.36 5.52
CA ASP A 652 39.85 -38.81 6.80
C ASP A 652 41.28 -38.31 7.05
N SER A 653 41.45 -37.67 8.21
CA SER A 653 42.72 -37.16 8.72
C SER A 653 42.69 -37.12 10.24
N THR A 654 43.87 -37.15 10.88
CA THR A 654 43.95 -37.08 12.36
C THR A 654 43.32 -35.80 12.89
N SER A 655 43.52 -34.66 12.21
CA SER A 655 42.94 -33.37 12.58
C SER A 655 41.41 -33.33 12.45
N LYS A 656 40.83 -33.99 11.42
CA LYS A 656 39.37 -34.20 11.32
C LYS A 656 38.85 -34.93 12.56
N THR A 657 39.46 -36.08 12.89
CA THR A 657 39.01 -36.92 14.02
C THR A 657 39.15 -36.19 15.36
N GLU A 658 40.26 -35.48 15.57
CA GLU A 658 40.48 -34.68 16.78
C GLU A 658 39.49 -33.52 16.89
N ALA A 659 39.29 -32.74 15.82
CA ALA A 659 38.35 -31.61 15.80
C ALA A 659 36.90 -32.03 16.02
N ALA A 660 36.40 -33.02 15.25
CA ALA A 660 35.04 -33.52 15.38
C ALA A 660 34.78 -34.11 16.78
N SER A 661 35.71 -34.93 17.29
CA SER A 661 35.58 -35.49 18.65
C SER A 661 35.58 -34.41 19.73
N GLN A 662 36.37 -33.34 19.54
CA GLN A 662 36.44 -32.22 20.47
C GLN A 662 35.13 -31.43 20.48
N ILE A 663 34.65 -30.99 19.32
CA ILE A 663 33.48 -30.10 19.25
C ILE A 663 32.17 -30.81 19.57
N MET A 664 32.00 -32.07 19.18
CA MET A 664 30.83 -32.87 19.59
C MET A 664 30.77 -33.01 21.12
N ALA A 665 31.93 -33.20 21.78
CA ALA A 665 32.00 -33.26 23.25
C ALA A 665 31.84 -31.89 23.94
N GLU A 666 32.22 -30.79 23.29
CA GLU A 666 31.99 -29.42 23.78
C GLU A 666 30.53 -28.96 23.60
N LEU A 667 29.87 -29.38 22.51
CA LEU A 667 28.46 -29.10 22.23
C LEU A 667 27.50 -30.05 22.98
N GLY A 668 27.93 -31.26 23.31
CA GLY A 668 27.10 -32.28 23.96
C GLY A 668 26.21 -33.07 23.00
N CYS A 669 26.70 -33.35 21.79
CA CYS A 669 25.99 -34.18 20.80
C CYS A 669 25.88 -35.63 21.28
N GLU A 670 24.73 -36.28 21.04
CA GLU A 670 24.47 -37.69 21.38
C GLU A 670 24.80 -38.66 20.22
#